data_AF-A0A2H0B2J6-F1
#
_entry.id   AF-A0A2H0B2J6-F1
#
_cell.length_a   1.000
_cell.length_b   1.000
_cell.length_c   1.000
_cell.angle_alpha   90.00
_cell.angle_beta   90.00
_cell.angle_gamma   90.00
#
_symmetry.space_group_name_H-M   'P 1'
#
loop_
_entity.id
_entity.type
_entity.pdbx_description
1 polymer ?
#
loop_
_entity_poly.entity_id
_entity_poly.type
_entity_poly.pdbx_seq_one_letter_code
_entity_poly.pdbx_strand_id
1 'polypeptide(L)'
;SVEKNLDSIESPLHRADVVFVTLDLDGVVFDRYDDRGRPINEKNQWTDLRTSKELKALGQSFLFLKRACENQGKKFILGLNTNREKEQAMSVFAQFPEEIRGFCLASLEAGHVLMHTDSPSFTDETKFSTTSLPDNDPKIVTLKQSIAADLQEAFDNQYFGSQAYKPERDGMITFRGVSSDFVGWDDDAKTVSGPLLSILEKHGYPQNQNFKVAYYPFDGGLDIQFSKYNKKGGETDLIDMAAEVGLIQKGQEVIQIHLGDTWSDAIEGSGMTRGKIWYHTFTIAVANSQQRFLDSAALSTHSNSRWGIFEAVRLLNTMLTVPKQEIKKRIDSSPSIVKLIQSYLGPEHPQATDFNLKEVINGIDVERLAELMHIIESVKRRNGRVFIIGNGGSYDNARLIGLLLRKQGVKADVPGSGQKYLEAGLADGHDFIFEKTLSEQELNSNDFLITISGSGNSPNILKAIEYAKTVNTQVFALGGRDGGKMAELTGNKNAFIARSNTMEIIEDVHAVLGYMIATSLGTSDESLTKKLETQRARSIKIIEQLLATENSHGLGKILQAVEKTLITRGRIVIIGDSLSANHIRADLARGATNQLPFSFKVVENVGSTNSMLATQNDDGADFTLVHALENIRPQIGDIVIVFNSPGRSQDYSLNLCYDLAQDNKAQVFLIGDNLPTERADVKFTGSQEDYELMSTILADLIGRTLHEDLVNTNEIEIKEFNPEILPEEPRKWLKTHLRSNRKLSQRETLKFENTLRHINISTDPQKFVPLLPDGKIITFCYGKIFIVDTPEKLGLDRSFY
;
A
#
# COMPACT_ATOMS: atom_id res chain seq x y z
N SER A 1 18.25 20.20 3.17
CA SER A 1 18.66 19.41 4.35
C SER A 1 18.62 17.93 4.05
N VAL A 2 17.50 17.41 3.50
CA VAL A 2 17.33 15.98 3.16
C VAL A 2 18.49 15.37 2.35
N GLU A 3 18.92 15.97 1.22
CA GLU A 3 20.06 15.44 0.44
C GLU A 3 21.39 15.38 1.23
N LYS A 4 21.67 16.41 2.04
CA LYS A 4 22.90 16.48 2.87
C LYS A 4 22.87 15.45 4.00
N ASN A 5 21.68 15.16 4.52
CA ASN A 5 21.46 14.18 5.58
C ASN A 5 21.40 12.73 5.06
N LEU A 6 20.98 12.52 3.81
CA LEU A 6 21.07 11.22 3.14
C LEU A 6 22.55 10.82 2.96
N ASP A 7 23.38 11.74 2.46
CA ASP A 7 24.82 11.50 2.28
C ASP A 7 25.52 11.10 3.60
N SER A 8 25.05 11.64 4.74
CA SER A 8 25.63 11.36 6.06
C SER A 8 25.36 9.94 6.56
N ILE A 9 24.29 9.28 6.12
CA ILE A 9 24.00 7.88 6.45
C ILE A 9 24.52 6.95 5.36
N GLU A 10 24.29 7.28 4.10
CA GLU A 10 24.59 6.42 2.94
C GLU A 10 26.10 6.09 2.87
N SER A 11 26.97 7.11 3.02
CA SER A 11 28.42 6.88 2.88
C SER A 11 28.98 5.97 3.98
N PRO A 12 28.68 6.18 5.28
CA PRO A 12 29.03 5.22 6.32
C PRO A 12 28.35 3.85 6.13
N LEU A 13 27.11 3.79 5.66
CA LEU A 13 26.37 2.54 5.46
C LEU A 13 27.05 1.63 4.43
N HIS A 14 27.53 2.21 3.32
CA HIS A 14 28.29 1.45 2.31
C HIS A 14 29.68 1.04 2.77
N ARG A 15 30.36 1.83 3.61
CA ARG A 15 31.69 1.45 4.13
C ARG A 15 31.64 0.44 5.26
N ALA A 16 30.58 0.45 6.06
CA ALA A 16 30.47 -0.38 7.25
C ALA A 16 30.53 -1.88 6.91
N ASP A 17 31.26 -2.63 7.73
CA ASP A 17 31.26 -4.09 7.73
C ASP A 17 30.05 -4.65 8.49
N VAL A 18 29.52 -3.87 9.44
CA VAL A 18 28.39 -4.24 10.30
C VAL A 18 27.33 -3.16 10.29
N VAL A 19 26.09 -3.54 9.97
CA VAL A 19 24.89 -2.72 10.10
C VAL A 19 24.15 -3.15 11.37
N PHE A 20 24.11 -2.28 12.36
CA PHE A 20 23.47 -2.52 13.65
C PHE A 20 22.25 -1.63 13.79
N VAL A 21 21.05 -2.20 13.66
CA VAL A 21 19.80 -1.46 13.86
C VAL A 21 19.32 -1.64 15.30
N THR A 22 18.98 -0.54 15.96
CA THR A 22 18.39 -0.55 17.31
C THR A 22 17.03 0.15 17.29
N LEU A 23 16.11 -0.33 18.11
CA LEU A 23 14.74 0.20 18.18
C LEU A 23 14.44 0.66 19.60
N ASP A 24 13.84 1.84 19.74
CA ASP A 24 12.96 2.03 20.88
C ASP A 24 11.68 1.22 20.70
N LEU A 25 10.99 0.97 21.80
CA LEU A 25 9.70 0.29 21.82
C LEU A 25 8.55 1.29 21.88
N ASP A 26 8.68 2.30 22.74
CA ASP A 26 7.70 3.37 22.91
C ASP A 26 7.62 4.23 21.65
N GLY A 27 6.41 4.50 21.14
CA GLY A 27 6.14 5.28 19.93
C GLY A 27 6.60 4.67 18.60
N VAL A 28 7.54 3.73 18.64
CA VAL A 28 8.16 3.08 17.48
C VAL A 28 7.54 1.71 17.21
N VAL A 29 7.33 0.90 18.27
CA VAL A 29 6.70 -0.43 18.19
C VAL A 29 5.29 -0.40 18.77
N PHE A 30 5.08 0.38 19.83
CA PHE A 30 3.83 0.52 20.57
C PHE A 30 3.30 1.96 20.53
N ASP A 31 1.99 2.13 20.33
CA ASP A 31 1.38 3.48 20.26
C ASP A 31 0.95 4.03 21.62
N ARG A 32 0.29 3.23 22.46
CA ARG A 32 -0.35 3.68 23.70
C ARG A 32 -0.29 2.64 24.80
N TYR A 33 -0.46 3.09 26.04
CA TYR A 33 -0.49 2.25 27.24
C TYR A 33 -1.74 2.50 28.07
N ASP A 34 -2.23 1.46 28.75
CA ASP A 34 -3.22 1.65 29.80
C ASP A 34 -2.60 2.16 31.11
N ASP A 35 -3.46 2.42 32.09
CA ASP A 35 -3.12 2.82 33.46
C ASP A 35 -2.15 1.86 34.17
N ARG A 36 -2.07 0.61 33.69
CA ARG A 36 -1.17 -0.44 34.21
C ARG A 36 0.09 -0.61 33.37
N GLY A 37 0.32 0.26 32.38
CA GLY A 37 1.50 0.23 31.52
C GLY A 37 1.48 -0.89 30.48
N ARG A 38 0.34 -1.54 30.24
CA ARG A 38 0.21 -2.58 29.21
C ARG A 38 -0.07 -1.91 27.86
N PRO A 39 0.54 -2.41 26.77
CA PRO A 39 0.28 -1.85 25.45
C PRO A 39 -1.19 -2.06 25.08
N ILE A 40 -1.83 -0.97 24.72
CA ILE A 40 -3.20 -0.97 24.21
C ILE A 40 -3.19 -0.62 22.74
N ASN A 41 -4.11 -1.23 22.01
CA ASN A 41 -4.36 -0.83 20.65
C ASN A 41 -5.05 0.52 20.62
N GLU A 42 -5.24 1.01 19.43
CA GLU A 42 -5.86 2.29 19.16
C GLU A 42 -7.31 2.46 19.61
N LYS A 43 -7.97 1.35 19.98
CA LYS A 43 -9.31 1.29 20.57
C LYS A 43 -9.27 1.15 22.10
N ASN A 44 -8.12 1.42 22.72
CA ASN A 44 -7.84 1.27 24.15
C ASN A 44 -8.05 -0.16 24.69
N GLN A 45 -7.89 -1.18 23.83
CA GLN A 45 -7.99 -2.58 24.24
C GLN A 45 -6.59 -3.17 24.42
N TRP A 46 -6.45 -4.05 25.42
CA TRP A 46 -5.19 -4.76 25.67
C TRP A 46 -4.71 -5.52 24.44
N THR A 47 -3.44 -5.32 24.09
CA THR A 47 -2.79 -6.03 22.99
C THR A 47 -1.87 -7.12 23.54
N ASP A 48 -2.18 -8.39 23.25
CA ASP A 48 -1.26 -9.48 23.54
C ASP A 48 -0.10 -9.48 22.54
N LEU A 49 1.06 -9.05 23.00
CA LEU A 49 2.27 -9.00 22.19
C LEU A 49 2.67 -10.39 21.69
N ARG A 50 2.34 -11.45 22.43
CA ARG A 50 2.72 -12.82 22.09
C ARG A 50 1.93 -13.40 20.91
N THR A 51 0.85 -12.74 20.49
CA THR A 51 0.02 -13.17 19.36
C THR A 51 -0.12 -12.10 18.28
N SER A 52 0.62 -10.98 18.38
CA SER A 52 0.52 -9.86 17.45
C SER A 52 1.00 -10.23 16.04
N LYS A 53 0.08 -10.17 15.06
CA LYS A 53 0.39 -10.33 13.64
C LYS A 53 1.29 -9.21 13.12
N GLU A 54 1.17 -8.03 13.71
CA GLU A 54 1.93 -6.83 13.33
C GLU A 54 3.40 -6.95 13.72
N LEU A 55 3.69 -7.42 14.94
CA LEU A 55 5.07 -7.69 15.38
C LEU A 55 5.74 -8.74 14.52
N LYS A 56 5.00 -9.76 14.06
CA LYS A 56 5.50 -10.75 13.10
C LYS A 56 5.87 -10.10 11.77
N ALA A 57 5.02 -9.20 11.25
CA ALA A 57 5.29 -8.48 10.00
C ALA A 57 6.51 -7.55 10.14
N LEU A 58 6.64 -6.87 11.28
CA LEU A 58 7.81 -6.04 11.59
C LEU A 58 9.10 -6.88 11.61
N GLY A 59 9.08 -8.02 12.30
CA GLY A 59 10.20 -8.96 12.31
C GLY A 59 10.57 -9.46 10.91
N GLN A 60 9.59 -9.76 10.05
CA GLN A 60 9.85 -10.12 8.64
C GLN A 60 10.53 -8.98 7.86
N SER A 61 10.16 -7.73 8.14
CA SER A 61 10.77 -6.56 7.50
C SER A 61 12.25 -6.42 7.86
N PHE A 62 12.62 -6.67 9.12
CA PHE A 62 14.04 -6.69 9.52
C PHE A 62 14.80 -7.89 8.96
N LEU A 63 14.14 -9.05 8.78
CA LEU A 63 14.76 -10.19 8.08
C LEU A 63 15.08 -9.84 6.63
N PHE A 64 14.25 -9.04 5.97
CA PHE A 64 14.53 -8.55 4.63
C PHE A 64 15.76 -7.64 4.61
N LEU A 65 15.82 -6.66 5.52
CA LEU A 65 16.98 -5.78 5.66
C LEU A 65 18.27 -6.56 5.97
N LYS A 66 18.19 -7.57 6.84
CA LYS A 66 19.29 -8.51 7.11
C LYS A 66 19.82 -9.15 5.82
N ARG A 67 18.93 -9.73 5.01
CA ARG A 67 19.31 -10.36 3.74
C ARG A 67 19.97 -9.37 2.78
N ALA A 68 19.47 -8.14 2.72
CA ALA A 68 20.08 -7.10 1.90
C ALA A 68 21.51 -6.76 2.36
N CYS A 69 21.75 -6.69 3.69
CA CYS A 69 23.09 -6.49 4.23
C CYS A 69 24.01 -7.66 3.87
N GLU A 70 23.54 -8.89 4.08
CA GLU A 70 24.33 -10.11 3.82
C GLU A 70 24.69 -10.27 2.34
N ASN A 71 23.77 -9.91 1.44
CA ASN A 71 24.03 -9.90 -0.01
C ASN A 71 25.12 -8.89 -0.40
N GLN A 72 25.31 -7.83 0.38
CA GLN A 72 26.39 -6.86 0.22
C GLN A 72 27.66 -7.24 1.01
N GLY A 73 27.72 -8.45 1.57
CA GLY A 73 28.84 -8.93 2.38
C GLY A 73 28.93 -8.30 3.76
N LYS A 74 27.85 -7.67 4.25
CA LYS A 74 27.79 -6.98 5.55
C LYS A 74 27.12 -7.87 6.59
N LYS A 75 27.57 -7.79 7.84
CA LYS A 75 26.85 -8.40 8.97
C LYS A 75 25.68 -7.51 9.37
N PHE A 76 24.56 -8.11 9.74
CA PHE A 76 23.40 -7.40 10.29
C PHE A 76 23.16 -7.81 11.73
N ILE A 77 22.90 -6.82 12.58
CA ILE A 77 22.57 -7.00 14.00
C ILE A 77 21.31 -6.20 14.28
N LEU A 78 20.36 -6.80 14.99
CA LEU A 78 19.16 -6.13 15.48
C LEU A 78 19.19 -6.10 17.01
N GLY A 79 18.97 -4.93 17.58
CA GLY A 79 18.89 -4.74 19.02
C GLY A 79 17.72 -3.86 19.43
N LEU A 80 17.53 -3.74 20.74
CA LEU A 80 16.62 -2.78 21.34
C LEU A 80 17.40 -1.78 22.18
N ASN A 81 16.99 -0.53 22.18
CA ASN A 81 17.45 0.47 23.13
C ASN A 81 16.24 1.25 23.62
N THR A 82 15.80 0.92 24.82
CA THR A 82 14.47 1.31 25.31
C THR A 82 14.49 1.57 26.80
N ASN A 83 13.47 2.30 27.27
CA ASN A 83 13.22 2.50 28.70
C ASN A 83 12.44 1.34 29.33
N ARG A 84 12.16 0.28 28.56
CA ARG A 84 11.39 -0.88 29.00
C ARG A 84 12.25 -1.97 29.64
N GLU A 85 11.58 -2.77 30.45
CA GLU A 85 12.12 -3.93 31.16
C GLU A 85 12.33 -5.16 30.26
N LYS A 86 13.04 -6.14 30.82
CA LYS A 86 13.46 -7.38 30.15
C LYS A 86 12.28 -8.15 29.55
N GLU A 87 11.20 -8.28 30.29
CA GLU A 87 10.02 -9.08 29.92
C GLU A 87 9.37 -8.55 28.64
N GLN A 88 9.32 -7.23 28.50
CA GLN A 88 8.76 -6.56 27.33
C GLN A 88 9.65 -6.76 26.10
N ALA A 89 10.97 -6.58 26.26
CA ALA A 89 11.96 -6.84 25.22
C ALA A 89 11.91 -8.30 24.73
N MET A 90 11.88 -9.27 25.66
CA MET A 90 11.74 -10.69 25.34
C MET A 90 10.46 -10.99 24.56
N SER A 91 9.35 -10.36 24.93
CA SER A 91 8.06 -10.55 24.25
C SER A 91 8.08 -10.07 22.81
N VAL A 92 8.76 -8.95 22.53
CA VAL A 92 8.94 -8.43 21.16
C VAL A 92 9.83 -9.36 20.36
N PHE A 93 11.03 -9.66 20.85
CA PHE A 93 11.95 -10.54 20.15
C PHE A 93 11.33 -11.91 19.90
N ALA A 94 10.56 -12.49 20.82
CA ALA A 94 9.92 -13.79 20.62
C ALA A 94 8.99 -13.86 19.39
N GLN A 95 8.50 -12.73 18.86
CA GLN A 95 7.66 -12.69 17.66
C GLN A 95 8.45 -12.63 16.35
N PHE A 96 9.74 -12.34 16.40
CA PHE A 96 10.55 -12.16 15.20
C PHE A 96 11.00 -13.49 14.59
N PRO A 97 11.42 -13.54 13.32
CA PRO A 97 12.01 -14.74 12.72
C PRO A 97 13.28 -15.18 13.47
N GLU A 98 13.54 -16.49 13.51
CA GLU A 98 14.70 -17.06 14.22
C GLU A 98 16.03 -16.50 13.70
N GLU A 99 16.08 -16.26 12.39
CA GLU A 99 17.23 -15.80 11.64
C GLU A 99 17.69 -14.38 11.99
N ILE A 100 16.79 -13.55 12.55
CA ILE A 100 17.16 -12.23 13.11
C ILE A 100 17.22 -12.22 14.64
N ARG A 101 16.80 -13.31 15.30
CA ARG A 101 16.85 -13.47 16.76
C ARG A 101 18.11 -14.18 17.26
N GLY A 102 18.90 -14.76 16.36
CA GLY A 102 20.07 -15.58 16.70
C GLY A 102 21.05 -14.92 17.67
N PHE A 103 21.04 -13.58 17.76
CA PHE A 103 21.66 -12.84 18.86
C PHE A 103 20.79 -11.63 19.23
N CYS A 104 19.95 -11.78 20.24
CA CYS A 104 19.17 -10.67 20.78
C CYS A 104 20.07 -9.82 21.65
N LEU A 105 20.22 -8.53 21.33
CA LEU A 105 20.92 -7.54 22.14
C LEU A 105 19.94 -6.47 22.58
N ALA A 106 19.94 -6.10 23.85
CA ALA A 106 19.08 -5.04 24.35
C ALA A 106 19.78 -4.18 25.40
N SER A 107 19.63 -2.87 25.23
CA SER A 107 19.86 -1.85 26.23
C SER A 107 18.51 -1.46 26.79
N LEU A 108 18.31 -1.77 28.06
CA LEU A 108 17.04 -1.66 28.75
C LEU A 108 17.16 -0.61 29.84
N GLU A 109 16.01 -0.07 30.23
CA GLU A 109 15.93 0.93 31.30
C GLU A 109 16.92 2.10 31.08
N ALA A 110 16.88 2.67 29.87
CA ALA A 110 17.71 3.81 29.47
C ALA A 110 19.23 3.53 29.60
N GLY A 111 19.66 2.32 29.26
CA GLY A 111 21.08 1.95 29.30
C GLY A 111 21.58 1.48 30.64
N HIS A 112 20.71 1.21 31.61
CA HIS A 112 21.12 0.66 32.89
C HIS A 112 21.31 -0.86 32.85
N VAL A 113 20.42 -1.56 32.16
CA VAL A 113 20.45 -3.02 32.06
C VAL A 113 20.84 -3.39 30.65
N LEU A 114 21.86 -4.21 30.51
CA LEU A 114 22.23 -4.79 29.22
C LEU A 114 21.85 -6.27 29.21
N MET A 115 21.30 -6.72 28.11
CA MET A 115 20.79 -8.08 27.95
C MET A 115 21.27 -8.66 26.63
N HIS A 116 21.79 -9.88 26.67
CA HIS A 116 22.04 -10.66 25.46
C HIS A 116 21.61 -12.13 25.60
N THR A 117 21.37 -12.78 24.47
CA THR A 117 21.31 -14.24 24.36
C THR A 117 21.86 -14.69 23.01
N ASP A 118 22.51 -15.85 23.00
CA ASP A 118 22.92 -16.60 21.80
C ASP A 118 21.91 -17.71 21.46
N SER A 119 20.80 -17.81 22.21
CA SER A 119 19.76 -18.81 22.04
C SER A 119 18.56 -18.25 21.27
N PRO A 120 18.12 -18.91 20.19
CA PRO A 120 16.87 -18.57 19.51
C PRO A 120 15.61 -18.96 20.32
N SER A 121 15.77 -19.68 21.44
CA SER A 121 14.68 -20.08 22.34
C SER A 121 14.43 -19.01 23.40
N PHE A 122 13.27 -18.36 23.32
CA PHE A 122 12.81 -17.28 24.21
C PHE A 122 11.84 -17.79 25.30
N THR A 123 11.75 -19.11 25.48
CA THR A 123 10.90 -19.77 26.50
C THR A 123 11.68 -20.10 27.77
N ASP A 124 12.99 -19.97 27.75
CA ASP A 124 13.89 -20.32 28.85
C ASP A 124 14.75 -19.12 29.25
N GLU A 125 14.33 -18.42 30.30
CA GLU A 125 14.96 -17.19 30.78
C GLU A 125 16.42 -17.39 31.23
N THR A 126 16.83 -18.64 31.53
CA THR A 126 18.19 -18.98 31.97
C THR A 126 19.23 -18.82 30.87
N LYS A 127 18.79 -18.70 29.61
CA LYS A 127 19.66 -18.52 28.44
C LYS A 127 19.96 -17.05 28.13
N PHE A 128 19.42 -16.12 28.92
CA PHE A 128 19.70 -14.70 28.79
C PHE A 128 20.74 -14.28 29.83
N SER A 129 21.83 -13.70 29.35
CA SER A 129 22.78 -13.00 30.19
C SER A 129 22.30 -11.56 30.35
N THR A 130 21.97 -11.19 31.58
CA THR A 130 21.62 -9.82 31.94
C THR A 130 22.69 -9.26 32.85
N THR A 131 23.27 -8.14 32.46
CA THR A 131 24.20 -7.38 33.29
C THR A 131 23.59 -6.03 33.59
N SER A 132 23.12 -5.85 34.82
CA SER A 132 22.80 -4.53 35.33
C SER A 132 24.13 -3.81 35.58
N LEU A 133 24.34 -2.67 34.94
CA LEU A 133 25.58 -1.90 35.11
C LEU A 133 25.69 -1.53 36.60
N PRO A 134 26.80 -1.88 37.28
CA PRO A 134 26.80 -2.01 38.72
C PRO A 134 26.41 -0.71 39.44
N ASP A 135 25.23 -0.75 40.06
CA ASP A 135 24.78 0.15 41.13
C ASP A 135 25.14 -0.44 42.50
N ASN A 136 26.28 -1.12 42.61
CA ASN A 136 26.80 -1.64 43.89
C ASN A 136 27.24 -0.51 44.85
N ASP A 137 27.00 0.76 44.53
CA ASP A 137 27.13 1.85 45.48
C ASP A 137 25.90 1.80 46.41
N PRO A 138 26.06 1.43 47.70
CA PRO A 138 24.95 1.34 48.64
C PRO A 138 24.15 2.65 48.73
N LYS A 139 24.75 3.80 48.38
CA LYS A 139 24.09 5.10 48.34
C LYS A 139 23.07 5.21 47.21
N ILE A 140 23.31 4.59 46.04
CA ILE A 140 22.34 4.58 44.93
C ILE A 140 21.13 3.71 45.29
N VAL A 141 21.38 2.53 45.86
CA VAL A 141 20.31 1.64 46.36
C VAL A 141 19.48 2.34 47.43
N THR A 142 20.16 2.99 48.40
CA THR A 142 19.49 3.77 49.44
C THR A 142 18.68 4.92 48.83
N LEU A 143 19.24 5.63 47.83
CA LEU A 143 18.55 6.73 47.15
C LEU A 143 17.31 6.26 46.38
N LYS A 144 17.38 5.13 45.67
CA LYS A 144 16.21 4.52 45.01
C LYS A 144 15.12 4.21 46.05
N GLN A 145 15.49 3.57 47.15
CA GLN A 145 14.59 3.23 48.25
C GLN A 145 13.98 4.48 48.91
N SER A 146 14.76 5.55 49.08
CA SER A 146 14.29 6.82 49.62
C SER A 146 13.30 7.50 48.68
N ILE A 147 13.64 7.69 47.40
CA ILE A 147 12.71 8.27 46.40
C ILE A 147 11.44 7.41 46.31
N ALA A 148 11.59 6.09 46.32
CA ALA A 148 10.49 5.14 46.34
C ALA A 148 9.58 5.33 47.56
N ALA A 149 10.13 5.52 48.76
CA ALA A 149 9.37 5.71 49.99
C ALA A 149 8.74 7.12 50.09
N ASP A 150 9.49 8.15 49.71
CA ASP A 150 9.03 9.55 49.70
C ASP A 150 7.85 9.73 48.73
N LEU A 151 7.91 9.08 47.56
CA LEU A 151 6.81 9.09 46.60
C LEU A 151 5.68 8.11 47.00
N GLN A 152 5.94 7.13 47.86
CA GLN A 152 4.88 6.30 48.47
C GLN A 152 4.03 7.12 49.44
N GLU A 153 4.63 8.02 50.22
CA GLU A 153 3.86 8.98 51.04
C GLU A 153 2.95 9.83 50.15
N ALA A 154 3.43 10.27 48.99
CA ALA A 154 2.62 11.01 48.04
C ALA A 154 1.49 10.15 47.42
N PHE A 155 1.74 8.87 47.19
CA PHE A 155 0.74 7.89 46.74
C PHE A 155 -0.35 7.65 47.79
N ASP A 156 0.03 7.38 49.03
CA ASP A 156 -0.90 7.06 50.13
C ASP A 156 -1.81 8.26 50.47
N ASN A 157 -1.32 9.47 50.27
CA ASN A 157 -2.08 10.71 50.45
C ASN A 157 -2.95 11.10 49.24
N GLN A 158 -3.09 10.22 48.23
CA GLN A 158 -3.89 10.45 47.02
C GLN A 158 -3.46 11.67 46.20
N TYR A 159 -2.18 12.06 46.27
CA TYR A 159 -1.66 13.08 45.35
C TYR A 159 -1.59 12.53 43.91
N PHE A 160 -1.39 11.22 43.75
CA PHE A 160 -1.52 10.53 42.47
C PHE A 160 -2.97 10.08 42.23
N GLY A 161 -3.39 9.97 40.96
CA GLY A 161 -4.70 9.44 40.59
C GLY A 161 -4.94 8.01 41.13
N SER A 162 -6.19 7.62 41.34
CA SER A 162 -6.58 6.33 41.94
C SER A 162 -6.15 5.08 41.18
N GLN A 163 -5.60 5.23 39.98
CA GLN A 163 -5.09 4.16 39.12
C GLN A 163 -3.56 4.14 39.00
N ALA A 164 -2.85 5.00 39.71
CA ALA A 164 -1.41 5.01 39.64
C ALA A 164 -0.82 3.69 40.19
N TYR A 165 0.21 3.18 39.52
CA TYR A 165 0.94 1.98 39.96
C TYR A 165 2.45 2.17 39.71
N LYS A 166 3.25 1.60 40.61
CA LYS A 166 4.69 1.80 40.70
C LYS A 166 5.42 0.46 40.54
N PRO A 167 6.00 0.18 39.37
CA PRO A 167 7.03 -0.82 39.24
C PRO A 167 8.39 -0.28 39.71
N GLU A 168 9.00 -0.96 40.69
CA GLU A 168 10.43 -0.82 40.99
C GLU A 168 11.21 -1.67 39.99
N ARG A 169 12.13 -1.04 39.26
CA ARG A 169 12.97 -1.68 38.25
C ARG A 169 14.44 -1.57 38.63
N ASP A 170 15.29 -2.37 37.97
CA ASP A 170 16.70 -2.48 38.32
C ASP A 170 17.45 -1.14 38.19
N GLY A 171 17.12 -0.32 37.21
CA GLY A 171 17.81 0.92 36.84
C GLY A 171 17.02 2.21 36.99
N MET A 172 15.69 2.12 37.09
CA MET A 172 14.82 3.29 37.18
C MET A 172 13.62 3.06 38.09
N ILE A 173 13.01 4.16 38.52
CA ILE A 173 11.71 4.13 39.19
C ILE A 173 10.69 4.65 38.19
N THR A 174 9.66 3.87 37.96
CA THR A 174 8.61 4.22 37.01
C THR A 174 7.29 4.36 37.75
N PHE A 175 6.56 5.42 37.45
CA PHE A 175 5.17 5.61 37.85
C PHE A 175 4.31 5.57 36.59
N ARG A 176 3.28 4.72 36.58
CA ARG A 176 2.26 4.67 35.53
C ARG A 176 0.90 5.11 36.11
N GLY A 177 -0.05 5.48 35.27
CA GLY A 177 -1.39 5.94 35.66
C GLY A 177 -1.43 7.35 36.28
N VAL A 178 -0.44 8.20 35.99
CA VAL A 178 -0.34 9.57 36.55
C VAL A 178 -0.78 10.60 35.51
N SER A 179 -1.61 11.56 35.93
CA SER A 179 -2.08 12.65 35.06
C SER A 179 -0.94 13.57 34.63
N SER A 180 -0.96 14.02 33.37
CA SER A 180 -0.02 15.02 32.82
C SER A 180 -0.01 16.32 33.64
N ASP A 181 -1.16 16.73 34.18
CA ASP A 181 -1.29 17.95 35.00
C ASP A 181 -0.57 17.82 36.35
N PHE A 182 -0.44 16.59 36.86
CA PHE A 182 0.24 16.31 38.12
C PHE A 182 1.75 16.24 37.94
N VAL A 183 2.19 15.60 36.86
CA VAL A 183 3.62 15.43 36.57
C VAL A 183 4.24 16.72 36.06
N GLY A 184 3.54 17.48 35.19
CA GLY A 184 3.95 18.76 34.63
C GLY A 184 5.31 18.71 33.92
N TRP A 185 5.37 18.89 32.61
CA TRP A 185 6.64 18.98 31.89
C TRP A 185 6.81 20.36 31.26
N ASP A 186 7.94 21.00 31.54
CA ASP A 186 8.37 22.19 30.82
C ASP A 186 9.43 21.78 29.77
N ASP A 187 9.00 21.72 28.51
CA ASP A 187 9.85 21.35 27.36
C ASP A 187 10.99 22.36 27.11
N ASP A 188 10.82 23.61 27.52
CA ASP A 188 11.81 24.66 27.34
C ASP A 188 12.86 24.61 28.45
N ALA A 189 12.43 24.45 29.70
CA ALA A 189 13.30 24.37 30.87
C ALA A 189 13.93 22.98 31.10
N LYS A 190 13.37 21.93 30.48
CA LYS A 190 13.73 20.50 30.71
C LYS A 190 13.61 20.10 32.18
N THR A 191 12.57 20.59 32.84
CA THR A 191 12.33 20.34 34.25
C THR A 191 10.90 19.91 34.48
N VAL A 192 10.73 19.05 35.48
CA VAL A 192 9.42 18.75 36.06
C VAL A 192 8.82 20.04 36.60
N SER A 193 7.55 20.26 36.37
CA SER A 193 6.74 21.37 36.87
C SER A 193 5.49 20.84 37.57
N GLY A 194 4.67 21.70 38.15
CA GLY A 194 3.44 21.27 38.83
C GLY A 194 3.66 20.59 40.19
N PRO A 195 2.64 19.91 40.74
CA PRO A 195 2.63 19.38 42.10
C PRO A 195 3.76 18.40 42.43
N LEU A 196 4.22 17.61 41.45
CA LEU A 196 5.32 16.68 41.63
C LEU A 196 6.63 17.38 42.00
N LEU A 197 6.94 18.53 41.37
CA LEU A 197 8.16 19.29 41.70
C LEU A 197 8.17 19.70 43.17
N SER A 198 7.03 20.17 43.69
CA SER A 198 6.91 20.56 45.11
C SER A 198 7.13 19.39 46.07
N ILE A 199 6.72 18.17 45.69
CA ILE A 199 6.96 16.95 46.46
C ILE A 199 8.45 16.59 46.42
N LEU A 200 9.07 16.63 45.24
CA LEU A 200 10.50 16.36 45.09
C LEU A 200 11.34 17.36 45.90
N GLU A 201 11.01 18.66 45.84
CA GLU A 201 11.68 19.72 46.60
C GLU A 201 11.49 19.56 48.12
N LYS A 202 10.29 19.20 48.59
CA LYS A 202 10.01 18.92 50.01
C LYS A 202 10.94 17.85 50.59
N HIS A 203 11.26 16.83 49.79
CA HIS A 203 12.13 15.72 50.19
C HIS A 203 13.60 15.93 49.77
N GLY A 204 13.95 17.10 49.23
CA GLY A 204 15.34 17.49 48.93
C GLY A 204 15.88 17.00 47.58
N TYR A 205 15.03 16.52 46.67
CA TYR A 205 15.37 16.20 45.28
C TYR A 205 15.11 17.42 44.39
N PRO A 206 15.96 17.74 43.40
CA PRO A 206 17.09 16.99 42.86
C PRO A 206 18.45 17.29 43.54
N GLN A 207 18.48 18.00 44.67
CA GLN A 207 19.68 18.61 45.26
C GLN A 207 20.65 17.65 45.99
N ASN A 208 20.58 16.34 45.73
CA ASN A 208 21.59 15.42 46.26
C ASN A 208 22.87 15.52 45.42
N GLN A 209 23.83 16.35 45.87
CA GLN A 209 25.07 16.69 45.14
C GLN A 209 25.91 15.48 44.69
N ASN A 210 25.67 14.29 45.25
CA ASN A 210 26.44 13.08 44.94
C ASN A 210 25.90 12.27 43.75
N PHE A 211 24.60 12.36 43.40
CA PHE A 211 24.00 11.59 42.30
C PHE A 211 23.00 12.44 41.52
N LYS A 212 23.29 12.70 40.24
CA LYS A 212 22.34 13.39 39.35
C LYS A 212 21.24 12.42 38.93
N VAL A 213 19.99 12.76 39.24
CA VAL A 213 18.78 12.06 38.82
C VAL A 213 18.07 12.93 37.78
N ALA A 214 17.54 12.30 36.74
CA ALA A 214 16.76 12.94 35.69
C ALA A 214 15.35 12.34 35.69
N TYR A 215 14.39 13.20 35.32
CA TYR A 215 12.96 12.91 35.33
C TYR A 215 12.45 13.00 33.91
N TYR A 216 11.74 11.97 33.46
CA TYR A 216 11.22 11.82 32.11
C TYR A 216 9.73 11.54 32.18
N PRO A 217 8.88 12.58 32.13
CA PRO A 217 7.46 12.40 32.00
C PRO A 217 7.11 11.85 30.62
N PHE A 218 6.07 11.04 30.57
CA PHE A 218 5.47 10.53 29.34
C PHE A 218 3.96 10.42 29.53
N ASP A 219 3.22 10.13 28.46
CA ASP A 219 1.76 10.04 28.52
C ASP A 219 1.31 8.95 29.51
N GLY A 220 0.63 9.36 30.57
CA GLY A 220 0.20 8.48 31.66
C GLY A 220 1.27 8.11 32.68
N GLY A 221 2.42 8.80 32.77
CA GLY A 221 3.37 8.53 33.86
C GLY A 221 4.71 9.29 33.88
N LEU A 222 5.64 8.77 34.68
CA LEU A 222 6.96 9.36 34.95
C LEU A 222 8.03 8.28 35.11
N ASP A 223 9.15 8.42 34.38
CA ASP A 223 10.37 7.64 34.60
C ASP A 223 11.41 8.50 35.34
N ILE A 224 12.00 7.93 36.38
CA ILE A 224 13.06 8.55 37.19
C ILE A 224 14.32 7.70 37.01
N GLN A 225 15.34 8.27 36.37
CA GLN A 225 16.57 7.57 36.02
C GLN A 225 17.82 8.31 36.50
N PHE A 226 18.92 7.59 36.67
CA PHE A 226 20.21 8.22 36.99
C PHE A 226 20.78 8.88 35.73
N SER A 227 21.13 10.16 35.80
CA SER A 227 21.60 10.92 34.62
C SER A 227 22.89 10.36 34.00
N LYS A 228 23.61 9.50 34.72
CA LYS A 228 24.78 8.76 34.22
C LYS A 228 24.39 7.75 33.14
N TYR A 229 23.21 7.14 33.23
CA TYR A 229 22.67 6.21 32.23
C TYR A 229 21.66 6.95 31.36
N ASN A 230 21.73 6.70 30.05
CA ASN A 230 20.81 7.24 29.07
C ASN A 230 20.89 6.39 27.79
N LYS A 231 19.90 6.53 26.90
CA LYS A 231 19.85 5.82 25.61
C LYS A 231 21.12 6.01 24.77
N LYS A 232 21.75 7.19 24.79
CA LYS A 232 23.02 7.43 24.08
C LYS A 232 24.18 6.59 24.63
N GLY A 233 24.28 6.45 25.95
CA GLY A 233 25.21 5.52 26.59
C GLY A 233 24.88 4.07 26.22
N GLY A 234 23.60 3.72 26.28
CA GLY A 234 23.08 2.40 25.90
C GLY A 234 23.46 1.97 24.48
N GLU A 235 23.38 2.85 23.49
CA GLU A 235 23.84 2.57 22.12
C GLU A 235 25.33 2.22 22.06
N THR A 236 26.15 2.93 22.85
CA THR A 236 27.61 2.67 22.90
C THR A 236 27.90 1.33 23.57
N ASP A 237 27.22 1.06 24.68
CA ASP A 237 27.37 -0.18 25.44
C ASP A 237 26.87 -1.40 24.64
N LEU A 238 25.87 -1.25 23.76
CA LEU A 238 25.42 -2.29 22.84
C LEU A 238 26.50 -2.71 21.84
N ILE A 239 27.32 -1.77 21.36
CA ILE A 239 28.44 -2.09 20.46
C ILE A 239 29.53 -2.86 21.22
N ASP A 240 29.86 -2.42 22.44
CA ASP A 240 30.83 -3.15 23.28
C ASP A 240 30.31 -4.56 23.60
N MET A 241 29.02 -4.71 23.93
CA MET A 241 28.39 -6.01 24.15
C MET A 241 28.41 -6.89 22.89
N ALA A 242 28.07 -6.34 21.72
CA ALA A 242 28.13 -7.06 20.46
C ALA A 242 29.55 -7.55 20.13
N ALA A 243 30.57 -6.81 20.56
CA ALA A 243 31.96 -7.23 20.44
C ALA A 243 32.33 -8.35 21.41
N GLU A 244 31.89 -8.26 22.67
CA GLU A 244 32.12 -9.26 23.71
C GLU A 244 31.52 -10.62 23.33
N VAL A 245 30.31 -10.62 22.73
CA VAL A 245 29.66 -11.85 22.25
C VAL A 245 30.13 -12.29 20.86
N GLY A 246 31.11 -11.60 20.27
CA GLY A 246 31.78 -12.00 19.03
C GLY A 246 31.05 -11.65 17.73
N LEU A 247 29.99 -10.83 17.78
CA LEU A 247 29.28 -10.38 16.58
C LEU A 247 30.08 -9.34 15.81
N ILE A 248 30.78 -8.47 16.53
CA ILE A 248 31.65 -7.43 15.99
C ILE A 248 33.10 -7.76 16.33
N GLN A 249 33.98 -7.70 15.32
CA GLN A 249 35.40 -7.94 15.47
C GLN A 249 36.18 -6.63 15.44
N LYS A 250 37.35 -6.62 16.09
CA LYS A 250 38.25 -5.48 16.09
C LYS A 250 38.69 -5.12 14.67
N GLY A 251 38.58 -3.84 14.33
CA GLY A 251 38.92 -3.33 12.99
C GLY A 251 37.75 -3.30 12.01
N GLN A 252 36.58 -3.84 12.38
CA GLN A 252 35.35 -3.65 11.62
C GLN A 252 34.79 -2.23 11.82
N GLU A 253 34.34 -1.59 10.75
CA GLU A 253 33.58 -0.34 10.79
C GLU A 253 32.09 -0.66 11.01
N VAL A 254 31.49 -0.04 12.03
CA VAL A 254 30.08 -0.26 12.39
C VAL A 254 29.26 0.96 12.05
N ILE A 255 28.12 0.77 11.40
CA ILE A 255 27.06 1.78 11.37
C ILE A 255 25.93 1.31 12.28
N GLN A 256 25.57 2.15 13.24
CA GLN A 256 24.47 1.95 14.16
C GLN A 256 23.33 2.91 13.80
N ILE A 257 22.13 2.37 13.63
CA ILE A 257 20.96 3.13 13.19
C ILE A 257 19.86 2.91 14.21
N HIS A 258 19.57 3.96 14.97
CA HIS A 258 18.55 3.97 16.01
C HIS A 258 17.23 4.48 15.44
N LEU A 259 16.14 3.72 15.66
CA LEU A 259 14.78 4.14 15.33
C LEU A 259 14.08 4.57 16.62
N GLY A 260 13.72 5.85 16.70
CA GLY A 260 13.19 6.48 17.90
C GLY A 260 12.13 7.53 17.58
N ASP A 261 11.28 7.83 18.57
CA ASP A 261 10.15 8.74 18.40
C ASP A 261 10.29 10.04 19.21
N THR A 262 11.18 10.12 20.20
CA THR A 262 11.30 11.30 21.06
C THR A 262 12.67 11.95 20.98
N TRP A 263 12.78 13.17 21.52
CA TRP A 263 14.08 13.83 21.68
C TRP A 263 15.11 13.00 22.45
N SER A 264 14.68 12.12 23.37
CA SER A 264 15.60 11.24 24.12
C SER A 264 16.35 10.26 23.21
N ASP A 265 15.82 10.03 22.01
CA ASP A 265 16.34 9.18 20.96
C ASP A 265 17.22 9.93 19.96
N ALA A 266 17.39 11.25 20.10
CA ALA A 266 18.23 12.07 19.21
C ALA A 266 19.72 11.77 19.45
N ILE A 267 20.20 10.68 18.85
CA ILE A 267 21.52 10.11 19.04
C ILE A 267 22.26 10.21 17.71
N GLU A 268 23.14 11.19 17.62
CA GLU A 268 24.06 11.31 16.50
C GLU A 268 25.51 11.40 16.99
N GLY A 269 26.40 10.77 16.23
CA GLY A 269 27.84 10.92 16.45
C GLY A 269 28.67 9.85 15.77
N SER A 270 29.97 9.97 15.99
CA SER A 270 30.93 8.92 15.68
C SER A 270 31.92 8.82 16.82
N GLY A 271 32.46 7.62 17.02
CA GLY A 271 33.33 7.39 18.15
C GLY A 271 34.07 6.09 18.03
N MET A 272 34.90 5.87 19.04
CA MET A 272 35.58 4.61 19.24
C MET A 272 35.22 4.08 20.62
N THR A 273 34.70 2.86 20.69
CA THR A 273 34.28 2.25 21.96
C THR A 273 35.49 1.80 22.80
N ARG A 274 35.23 1.25 24.00
CA ARG A 274 36.28 0.68 24.86
C ARG A 274 37.00 -0.48 24.18
N GLY A 275 36.28 -1.26 23.36
CA GLY A 275 36.82 -2.33 22.52
C GLY A 275 37.69 -1.87 21.33
N LYS A 276 37.91 -0.57 21.14
CA LYS A 276 38.56 0.03 19.96
C LYS A 276 37.83 -0.31 18.65
N ILE A 277 36.51 -0.32 18.71
CA ILE A 277 35.64 -0.47 17.53
C ILE A 277 35.21 0.92 17.09
N TRP A 278 35.43 1.22 15.82
CA TRP A 278 34.99 2.47 15.23
C TRP A 278 33.52 2.35 14.82
N TYR A 279 32.72 3.35 15.20
CA TYR A 279 31.30 3.34 14.88
C TYR A 279 30.76 4.73 14.54
N HIS A 280 29.70 4.72 13.73
CA HIS A 280 28.87 5.88 13.43
C HIS A 280 27.44 5.58 13.89
N THR A 281 26.83 6.45 14.69
CA THR A 281 25.45 6.30 15.14
C THR A 281 24.58 7.41 14.57
N PHE A 282 23.41 7.03 14.05
CA PHE A 282 22.41 7.94 13.50
C PHE A 282 21.03 7.59 14.04
N THR A 283 20.17 8.60 14.17
CA THR A 283 18.75 8.42 14.48
C THR A 283 17.90 8.66 13.25
N ILE A 284 16.95 7.75 12.99
CA ILE A 284 15.81 8.02 12.12
C ILE A 284 14.59 8.23 13.01
N ALA A 285 14.03 9.43 12.94
CA ALA A 285 12.81 9.79 13.65
C ALA A 285 11.60 9.05 13.05
N VAL A 286 10.90 8.29 13.89
CA VAL A 286 9.68 7.54 13.57
C VAL A 286 8.53 8.11 14.40
N ALA A 287 7.32 8.19 13.84
CA ALA A 287 6.10 8.52 14.57
C ALA A 287 6.04 9.89 15.28
N ASN A 288 6.97 10.82 15.01
CA ASN A 288 7.05 12.09 15.74
C ASN A 288 6.36 13.26 15.00
N SER A 289 5.76 14.17 15.79
CA SER A 289 5.18 15.46 15.37
C SER A 289 5.93 16.69 15.91
N GLN A 290 6.91 16.50 16.80
CA GLN A 290 7.68 17.57 17.43
C GLN A 290 8.82 18.04 16.52
N GLN A 291 8.71 19.29 16.05
CA GLN A 291 9.70 19.89 15.14
C GLN A 291 11.14 19.82 15.66
N ARG A 292 11.34 20.01 16.96
CA ARG A 292 12.68 20.01 17.58
C ARG A 292 13.44 18.69 17.41
N PHE A 293 12.73 17.55 17.44
CA PHE A 293 13.35 16.25 17.19
C PHE A 293 13.62 16.03 15.70
N LEU A 294 12.70 16.46 14.84
CA LEU A 294 12.89 16.40 13.39
C LEU A 294 14.13 17.20 12.96
N ASP A 295 14.46 18.28 13.66
CA ASP A 295 15.64 19.10 13.40
C ASP A 295 16.95 18.46 13.90
N SER A 296 16.90 17.49 14.82
CA SER A 296 18.08 16.84 15.40
C SER A 296 18.32 15.40 14.98
N ALA A 297 17.30 14.70 14.48
CA ALA A 297 17.46 13.40 13.87
C ALA A 297 18.07 13.53 12.47
N ALA A 298 18.80 12.51 12.05
CA ALA A 298 19.45 12.50 10.75
C ALA A 298 18.39 12.51 9.65
N LEU A 299 17.36 11.68 9.80
CA LEU A 299 16.21 11.60 8.91
C LEU A 299 14.93 11.48 9.72
N SER A 300 13.80 11.74 9.07
CA SER A 300 12.47 11.48 9.61
C SER A 300 11.60 10.75 8.60
N THR A 301 10.73 9.89 9.10
CA THR A 301 9.69 9.24 8.30
C THR A 301 8.58 10.24 7.98
N HIS A 302 7.89 10.03 6.86
CA HIS A 302 6.74 10.88 6.52
C HIS A 302 5.52 10.53 7.39
N SER A 303 5.42 9.28 7.83
CA SER A 303 4.41 8.85 8.80
C SER A 303 4.61 9.48 10.18
N ASN A 304 3.58 10.15 10.69
CA ASN A 304 3.52 10.64 12.08
C ASN A 304 2.93 9.58 13.04
N SER A 305 3.04 8.30 12.69
CA SER A 305 2.62 7.15 13.52
C SER A 305 3.67 6.05 13.46
N ARG A 306 3.58 5.05 14.34
CA ARG A 306 4.54 3.94 14.44
C ARG A 306 4.83 3.21 13.12
N TRP A 307 3.90 3.28 12.16
CA TRP A 307 4.07 2.73 10.81
C TRP A 307 5.24 3.33 10.02
N GLY A 308 5.79 4.47 10.45
CA GLY A 308 7.02 5.03 9.89
C GLY A 308 8.20 4.06 9.97
N ILE A 309 8.20 3.12 10.92
CA ILE A 309 9.25 2.09 11.02
C ILE A 309 9.44 1.30 9.73
N PHE A 310 8.36 1.02 8.99
CA PHE A 310 8.43 0.30 7.71
C PHE A 310 9.02 1.19 6.60
N GLU A 311 8.72 2.49 6.62
CA GLU A 311 9.32 3.48 5.71
C GLU A 311 10.84 3.56 5.94
N ALA A 312 11.27 3.58 7.20
CA ALA A 312 12.69 3.58 7.57
C ALA A 312 13.40 2.30 7.11
N VAL A 313 12.82 1.12 7.37
CA VAL A 313 13.39 -0.17 6.92
C VAL A 313 13.50 -0.22 5.39
N ARG A 314 12.47 0.22 4.66
CA ARG A 314 12.49 0.29 3.20
C ARG A 314 13.60 1.22 2.70
N LEU A 315 13.72 2.40 3.29
CA LEU A 315 14.74 3.38 2.92
C LEU A 315 16.16 2.79 3.09
N LEU A 316 16.44 2.17 4.23
CA LEU A 316 17.73 1.53 4.49
C LEU A 316 18.02 0.40 3.50
N ASN A 317 17.02 -0.41 3.19
CA ASN A 317 17.14 -1.46 2.19
C ASN A 317 17.48 -0.88 0.81
N THR A 318 16.81 0.20 0.40
CA THR A 318 17.09 0.88 -0.87
C THR A 318 18.51 1.43 -0.90
N MET A 319 18.96 2.09 0.17
CA MET A 319 20.34 2.58 0.29
C MET A 319 21.37 1.46 0.16
N LEU A 320 21.09 0.27 0.69
CA LEU A 320 22.01 -0.87 0.62
C LEU A 320 22.06 -1.54 -0.76
N THR A 321 20.93 -1.60 -1.46
CA THR A 321 20.76 -2.43 -2.66
C THR A 321 20.97 -1.68 -3.96
N VAL A 322 20.90 -0.35 -3.94
CA VAL A 322 20.93 0.47 -5.15
C VAL A 322 22.20 1.34 -5.15
N PRO A 323 23.04 1.30 -6.20
CA PRO A 323 24.23 2.16 -6.30
C PRO A 323 23.89 3.66 -6.23
N LYS A 324 24.70 4.50 -5.57
CA LYS A 324 24.51 5.95 -5.42
C LYS A 324 24.10 6.71 -6.71
N GLN A 325 24.72 6.38 -7.84
CA GLN A 325 24.40 6.98 -9.15
C GLN A 325 23.01 6.54 -9.64
N GLU A 326 22.57 5.36 -9.24
CA GLU A 326 21.31 4.73 -9.59
C GLU A 326 20.20 5.06 -8.59
N ILE A 327 20.49 5.37 -7.32
CA ILE A 327 19.53 6.00 -6.39
C ILE A 327 19.24 7.41 -6.85
N LYS A 328 20.28 8.19 -7.15
CA LYS A 328 20.10 9.54 -7.68
C LYS A 328 19.40 9.51 -9.03
N LYS A 329 19.79 8.58 -9.92
CA LYS A 329 19.04 8.31 -11.15
C LYS A 329 17.62 7.85 -10.83
N ARG A 330 17.32 6.90 -9.94
CA ARG A 330 15.96 6.46 -9.57
C ARG A 330 15.15 7.53 -8.84
N ILE A 331 15.76 8.48 -8.12
CA ILE A 331 15.06 9.65 -7.57
C ILE A 331 14.80 10.68 -8.68
N ASP A 332 15.73 10.82 -9.61
CA ASP A 332 15.63 11.71 -10.79
C ASP A 332 14.83 11.08 -11.96
N SER A 333 14.64 9.75 -11.96
CA SER A 333 14.17 8.88 -13.07
C SER A 333 13.09 7.89 -12.68
N SER A 334 12.78 7.66 -11.39
CA SER A 334 11.40 7.35 -11.02
C SER A 334 10.68 8.65 -11.25
N PRO A 335 9.78 8.70 -12.25
CA PRO A 335 8.92 9.85 -12.34
C PRO A 335 8.21 9.89 -10.99
N SER A 336 8.24 11.02 -10.28
CA SER A 336 7.38 11.16 -9.11
C SER A 336 5.98 10.71 -9.54
N ILE A 337 5.21 10.09 -8.64
CA ILE A 337 3.83 9.68 -8.97
C ILE A 337 3.06 10.80 -9.72
N VAL A 338 3.35 12.06 -9.39
CA VAL A 338 2.90 13.26 -10.12
C VAL A 338 3.37 13.31 -11.58
N LYS A 339 4.65 13.06 -11.89
CA LYS A 339 5.15 12.92 -13.27
C LYS A 339 4.52 11.73 -14.00
N LEU A 340 4.27 10.59 -13.33
CA LEU A 340 3.55 9.46 -13.95
C LEU A 340 2.12 9.87 -14.34
N ILE A 341 1.41 10.55 -13.43
CA ILE A 341 0.09 11.16 -13.71
C ILE A 341 0.17 12.12 -14.89
N GLN A 342 1.18 12.99 -14.93
CA GLN A 342 1.43 13.92 -16.03
C GLN A 342 1.78 13.19 -17.34
N SER A 343 2.41 12.03 -17.29
CA SER A 343 2.73 11.24 -18.49
C SER A 343 1.51 10.51 -19.07
N TYR A 344 0.55 10.17 -18.20
CA TYR A 344 -0.69 9.52 -18.59
C TYR A 344 -1.72 10.50 -19.16
N LEU A 345 -1.89 11.63 -18.45
CA LEU A 345 -2.91 12.63 -18.73
C LEU A 345 -2.40 13.83 -19.53
N GLY A 346 -1.14 14.21 -19.33
CA GLY A 346 -0.51 15.44 -19.80
C GLY A 346 0.42 15.23 -21.00
N PRO A 347 1.17 16.27 -21.41
CA PRO A 347 1.92 16.29 -22.67
C PRO A 347 3.25 15.51 -22.64
N GLU A 348 3.66 14.98 -21.48
CA GLU A 348 4.89 14.21 -21.38
C GLU A 348 4.61 12.75 -21.72
N HIS A 349 5.56 12.05 -22.37
CA HIS A 349 5.34 10.67 -22.80
C HIS A 349 6.27 9.70 -22.07
N PRO A 350 5.76 8.55 -21.59
CA PRO A 350 6.61 7.49 -21.07
C PRO A 350 7.42 6.80 -22.18
N GLN A 351 6.96 6.87 -23.45
CA GLN A 351 7.69 6.39 -24.62
C GLN A 351 7.56 7.38 -25.79
N ALA A 352 8.65 7.62 -26.52
CA ALA A 352 8.69 8.60 -27.62
C ALA A 352 7.76 8.30 -28.82
N THR A 353 7.11 7.13 -28.85
CA THR A 353 6.23 6.66 -29.94
C THR A 353 4.82 6.29 -29.45
N ASP A 354 4.42 6.71 -28.25
CA ASP A 354 3.09 6.45 -27.68
C ASP A 354 2.34 7.76 -27.45
N PHE A 355 1.01 7.72 -27.55
CA PHE A 355 0.15 8.89 -27.33
C PHE A 355 -0.44 8.85 -25.92
N ASN A 356 -0.51 10.02 -25.26
CA ASN A 356 -1.21 10.16 -23.97
C ASN A 356 -2.74 10.21 -24.16
N LEU A 357 -3.50 10.06 -23.07
CA LEU A 357 -4.96 10.01 -23.16
C LEU A 357 -5.56 11.26 -23.82
N LYS A 358 -5.05 12.45 -23.48
CA LYS A 358 -5.52 13.73 -24.03
C LYS A 358 -5.31 13.82 -25.55
N GLU A 359 -4.19 13.33 -26.06
CA GLU A 359 -3.89 13.30 -27.49
C GLU A 359 -4.75 12.32 -28.26
N VAL A 360 -4.98 11.13 -27.72
CA VAL A 360 -5.86 10.15 -28.38
C VAL A 360 -7.28 10.70 -28.43
N ILE A 361 -7.76 11.37 -27.37
CA ILE A 361 -9.08 12.02 -27.36
C ILE A 361 -9.12 13.19 -28.35
N ASN A 362 -8.09 14.04 -28.40
CA ASN A 362 -7.98 15.11 -29.39
C ASN A 362 -8.02 14.57 -30.83
N GLY A 363 -7.42 13.40 -31.06
CA GLY A 363 -7.38 12.73 -32.36
C GLY A 363 -8.66 11.96 -32.72
N ILE A 364 -9.71 11.98 -31.88
CA ILE A 364 -10.99 11.35 -32.20
C ILE A 364 -11.59 12.00 -33.45
N ASP A 365 -11.79 11.20 -34.49
CA ASP A 365 -12.51 11.55 -35.72
C ASP A 365 -14.01 11.66 -35.41
N VAL A 366 -14.51 12.89 -35.32
CA VAL A 366 -15.90 13.18 -34.92
C VAL A 366 -16.88 12.86 -36.04
N GLU A 367 -16.47 13.00 -37.30
CA GLU A 367 -17.26 12.65 -38.47
C GLU A 367 -17.55 11.15 -38.47
N ARG A 368 -16.54 10.35 -38.16
CA ARG A 368 -16.68 8.91 -38.04
C ARG A 368 -17.58 8.47 -36.89
N LEU A 369 -17.55 9.19 -35.77
CA LEU A 369 -18.50 8.96 -34.68
C LEU A 369 -19.92 9.35 -35.07
N ALA A 370 -20.09 10.43 -35.83
CA ALA A 370 -21.40 10.80 -36.37
C ALA A 370 -21.96 9.69 -37.28
N GLU A 371 -21.13 9.09 -38.15
CA GLU A 371 -21.52 7.93 -38.96
C GLU A 371 -21.98 6.74 -38.12
N LEU A 372 -21.23 6.37 -37.08
CA LEU A 372 -21.62 5.32 -36.13
C LEU A 372 -22.96 5.63 -35.46
N MET A 373 -23.18 6.89 -35.07
CA MET A 373 -24.42 7.32 -34.44
C MET A 373 -25.61 7.22 -35.39
N HIS A 374 -25.47 7.63 -36.65
CA HIS A 374 -26.53 7.45 -37.64
C HIS A 374 -26.88 5.97 -37.83
N ILE A 375 -25.89 5.07 -37.77
CA ILE A 375 -26.13 3.62 -37.78
C ILE A 375 -26.96 3.21 -36.56
N ILE A 376 -26.55 3.59 -35.35
CA ILE A 376 -27.27 3.26 -34.11
C ILE A 376 -28.72 3.80 -34.13
N GLU A 377 -28.93 5.03 -34.61
CA GLU A 377 -30.26 5.62 -34.75
C GLU A 377 -31.09 4.90 -35.82
N SER A 378 -30.48 4.47 -36.92
CA SER A 378 -31.16 3.66 -37.94
C SER A 378 -31.63 2.32 -37.36
N VAL A 379 -30.79 1.67 -36.54
CA VAL A 379 -31.10 0.42 -35.83
C VAL A 379 -32.28 0.63 -34.86
N LYS A 380 -32.24 1.73 -34.10
CA LYS A 380 -33.35 2.13 -33.22
C LYS A 380 -34.65 2.34 -33.99
N ARG A 381 -34.62 3.08 -35.10
CA ARG A 381 -35.82 3.35 -35.94
C ARG A 381 -36.43 2.09 -36.55
N ARG A 382 -35.59 1.13 -36.96
CA ARG A 382 -36.06 -0.17 -37.48
C ARG A 382 -36.32 -1.22 -36.39
N ASN A 383 -36.31 -0.82 -35.12
CA ASN A 383 -36.58 -1.67 -33.96
C ASN A 383 -35.61 -2.87 -33.80
N GLY A 384 -34.39 -2.74 -34.33
CA GLY A 384 -33.32 -3.73 -34.19
C GLY A 384 -32.58 -3.62 -32.86
N ARG A 385 -31.71 -4.59 -32.59
CA ARG A 385 -30.87 -4.63 -31.37
C ARG A 385 -29.44 -4.22 -31.67
N VAL A 386 -28.79 -3.60 -30.68
CA VAL A 386 -27.35 -3.34 -30.69
C VAL A 386 -26.68 -4.31 -29.73
N PHE A 387 -25.86 -5.21 -30.26
CA PHE A 387 -25.04 -6.12 -29.47
C PHE A 387 -23.68 -5.49 -29.23
N ILE A 388 -23.16 -5.57 -28.00
CA ILE A 388 -21.85 -5.04 -27.66
C ILE A 388 -21.05 -6.13 -26.96
N ILE A 389 -19.88 -6.48 -27.50
CA ILE A 389 -19.04 -7.55 -26.96
C ILE A 389 -17.61 -7.08 -26.75
N GLY A 390 -16.96 -7.64 -25.74
CA GLY A 390 -15.57 -7.34 -25.39
C GLY A 390 -15.07 -8.31 -24.33
N ASN A 391 -13.76 -8.35 -24.10
CA ASN A 391 -13.13 -9.18 -23.06
C ASN A 391 -12.53 -8.30 -21.96
N GLY A 392 -12.58 -8.73 -20.69
CA GLY A 392 -11.93 -7.98 -19.61
C GLY A 392 -12.49 -6.55 -19.48
N GLY A 393 -11.63 -5.54 -19.47
CA GLY A 393 -12.09 -4.14 -19.41
C GLY A 393 -12.88 -3.69 -20.62
N SER A 394 -12.61 -4.27 -21.79
CA SER A 394 -13.45 -4.10 -22.97
C SER A 394 -14.88 -4.62 -22.75
N TYR A 395 -15.10 -5.62 -21.87
CA TYR A 395 -16.45 -6.05 -21.47
C TYR A 395 -17.12 -5.05 -20.52
N ASP A 396 -16.38 -4.47 -19.58
CA ASP A 396 -16.91 -3.44 -18.69
C ASP A 396 -17.31 -2.18 -19.48
N ASN A 397 -16.48 -1.78 -20.44
CA ASN A 397 -16.84 -0.75 -21.42
C ASN A 397 -18.06 -1.15 -22.26
N ALA A 398 -18.18 -2.41 -22.68
CA ALA A 398 -19.38 -2.89 -23.37
C ALA A 398 -20.65 -2.75 -22.50
N ARG A 399 -20.55 -3.06 -21.20
CA ARG A 399 -21.65 -2.91 -20.23
C ARG A 399 -22.02 -1.45 -20.01
N LEU A 400 -21.03 -0.59 -19.85
CA LEU A 400 -21.18 0.86 -19.72
C LEU A 400 -21.90 1.43 -20.96
N ILE A 401 -21.36 1.19 -22.16
CA ILE A 401 -21.96 1.66 -23.41
C ILE A 401 -23.39 1.11 -23.55
N GLY A 402 -23.61 -0.17 -23.27
CA GLY A 402 -24.94 -0.77 -23.34
C GLY A 402 -25.94 -0.12 -22.37
N LEU A 403 -25.51 0.19 -21.14
CA LEU A 403 -26.34 0.92 -20.17
C LEU A 403 -26.68 2.32 -20.67
N LEU A 404 -25.69 3.06 -21.18
CA LEU A 404 -25.86 4.41 -21.69
C LEU A 404 -26.78 4.43 -22.93
N LEU A 405 -26.64 3.49 -23.85
CA LEU A 405 -27.53 3.31 -25.00
C LEU A 405 -28.97 2.99 -24.57
N ARG A 406 -29.15 2.12 -23.56
CA ARG A 406 -30.49 1.81 -23.00
C ARG A 406 -31.15 3.04 -22.37
N LYS A 407 -30.40 3.90 -21.67
CA LYS A 407 -30.90 5.19 -21.16
C LYS A 407 -31.45 6.07 -22.28
N GLN A 408 -30.91 5.96 -23.50
CA GLN A 408 -31.37 6.67 -24.70
C GLN A 408 -32.47 5.91 -25.48
N GLY A 409 -33.01 4.82 -24.94
CA GLY A 409 -34.07 4.02 -25.56
C GLY A 409 -33.61 3.13 -26.72
N VAL A 410 -32.30 2.83 -26.82
CA VAL A 410 -31.78 1.83 -27.75
C VAL A 410 -31.88 0.44 -27.11
N LYS A 411 -32.33 -0.57 -27.87
CA LYS A 411 -32.32 -1.97 -27.44
C LYS A 411 -30.89 -2.51 -27.49
N ALA A 412 -30.11 -2.29 -26.42
CA ALA A 412 -28.74 -2.78 -26.33
C ALA A 412 -28.62 -4.04 -25.48
N ASP A 413 -27.95 -5.06 -26.00
CA ASP A 413 -27.58 -6.30 -25.32
C ASP A 413 -26.06 -6.43 -25.22
N VAL A 414 -25.59 -6.96 -24.09
CA VAL A 414 -24.17 -7.05 -23.76
C VAL A 414 -23.86 -8.48 -23.31
N PRO A 415 -23.77 -9.43 -24.25
CA PRO A 415 -23.45 -10.80 -23.90
C PRO A 415 -22.01 -10.90 -23.40
N GLY A 416 -21.80 -11.62 -22.29
CA GLY A 416 -20.47 -11.76 -21.67
C GLY A 416 -20.46 -12.09 -20.18
N SER A 417 -21.61 -12.25 -19.54
CA SER A 417 -21.72 -12.74 -18.16
C SER A 417 -22.90 -13.69 -17.96
N GLY A 418 -22.88 -14.44 -16.86
CA GLY A 418 -23.95 -15.36 -16.48
C GLY A 418 -23.71 -16.82 -16.88
N GLN A 419 -24.59 -17.70 -16.40
CA GLN A 419 -24.43 -19.15 -16.52
C GLN A 419 -24.36 -19.66 -17.97
N LYS A 420 -25.12 -19.06 -18.89
CA LYS A 420 -25.10 -19.41 -20.31
C LYS A 420 -23.76 -19.12 -21.00
N TYR A 421 -23.11 -18.01 -20.63
CA TYR A 421 -21.78 -17.67 -21.12
C TYR A 421 -20.74 -18.69 -20.61
N LEU A 422 -20.83 -19.05 -19.33
CA LEU A 422 -19.99 -20.08 -18.73
C LEU A 422 -20.19 -21.46 -19.39
N GLU A 423 -21.44 -21.84 -19.67
CA GLU A 423 -21.81 -23.09 -20.35
C GLU A 423 -21.27 -23.14 -21.78
N ALA A 424 -21.42 -22.06 -22.56
CA ALA A 424 -20.86 -21.95 -23.91
C ALA A 424 -19.32 -22.04 -23.90
N GLY A 425 -18.66 -21.38 -22.94
CA GLY A 425 -17.21 -21.48 -22.77
C GLY A 425 -16.72 -22.89 -22.40
N LEU A 426 -17.53 -23.63 -21.62
CA LEU A 426 -17.24 -25.02 -21.21
C LEU A 426 -17.46 -26.03 -22.34
N ALA A 427 -18.51 -25.86 -23.14
CA ALA A 427 -18.91 -26.82 -24.15
C ALA A 427 -18.01 -26.78 -25.38
N ASP A 428 -17.60 -25.58 -25.81
CA ASP A 428 -17.01 -25.38 -27.15
C ASP A 428 -15.70 -24.58 -27.15
N GLY A 429 -15.26 -24.14 -25.98
CA GLY A 429 -14.05 -23.36 -25.79
C GLY A 429 -14.28 -21.84 -25.89
N HIS A 430 -13.42 -21.11 -25.19
CA HIS A 430 -13.50 -19.66 -25.02
C HIS A 430 -13.49 -18.88 -26.35
N ASP A 431 -12.86 -19.43 -27.39
CA ASP A 431 -12.77 -18.80 -28.71
C ASP A 431 -14.13 -18.69 -29.44
N PHE A 432 -15.13 -19.48 -29.09
CA PHE A 432 -16.43 -19.51 -29.80
C PHE A 432 -17.56 -18.85 -29.01
N ILE A 433 -17.26 -18.31 -27.83
CA ILE A 433 -18.26 -17.92 -26.84
C ILE A 433 -19.21 -16.82 -27.33
N PHE A 434 -18.70 -15.81 -28.01
CA PHE A 434 -19.51 -14.72 -28.56
C PHE A 434 -20.26 -15.14 -29.82
N GLU A 435 -19.63 -15.88 -30.73
CA GLU A 435 -20.30 -16.44 -31.92
C GLU A 435 -21.54 -17.24 -31.52
N LYS A 436 -21.40 -18.19 -30.58
CA LYS A 436 -22.52 -19.00 -30.12
C LYS A 436 -23.59 -18.18 -29.44
N THR A 437 -23.21 -17.27 -28.55
CA THR A 437 -24.18 -16.42 -27.87
C THR A 437 -24.96 -15.56 -28.86
N LEU A 438 -24.29 -14.99 -29.86
CA LEU A 438 -24.94 -14.20 -30.91
C LEU A 438 -25.85 -15.08 -31.79
N SER A 439 -25.45 -16.32 -32.08
CA SER A 439 -26.28 -17.26 -32.83
C SER A 439 -27.52 -17.70 -32.07
N GLU A 440 -27.40 -18.00 -30.78
CA GLU A 440 -28.53 -18.38 -29.93
C GLU A 440 -29.52 -17.24 -29.71
N GLN A 441 -29.01 -16.00 -29.75
CA GLN A 441 -29.84 -14.80 -29.69
C GLN A 441 -30.36 -14.34 -31.06
N GLU A 442 -30.17 -15.17 -32.09
CA GLU A 442 -30.67 -14.95 -33.44
C GLU A 442 -30.23 -13.60 -34.02
N LEU A 443 -28.94 -13.28 -33.89
CA LEU A 443 -28.35 -12.09 -34.53
C LEU A 443 -28.66 -12.11 -36.03
N ASN A 444 -29.18 -10.99 -36.55
CA ASN A 444 -29.59 -10.89 -37.95
C ASN A 444 -29.35 -9.49 -38.55
N SER A 445 -29.71 -9.30 -39.81
CA SER A 445 -29.47 -8.06 -40.57
C SER A 445 -30.21 -6.81 -40.04
N ASN A 446 -31.22 -6.99 -39.18
CA ASN A 446 -31.88 -5.87 -38.49
C ASN A 446 -31.09 -5.38 -37.28
N ASP A 447 -30.19 -6.20 -36.76
CA ASP A 447 -29.35 -5.89 -35.62
C ASP A 447 -28.06 -5.17 -36.04
N PHE A 448 -27.25 -4.80 -35.05
CA PHE A 448 -25.94 -4.19 -35.21
C PHE A 448 -24.99 -4.71 -34.14
N LEU A 449 -23.74 -4.97 -34.51
CA LEU A 449 -22.72 -5.50 -33.59
C LEU A 449 -21.61 -4.46 -33.38
N ILE A 450 -21.34 -4.11 -32.13
CA ILE A 450 -20.17 -3.34 -31.72
C ILE A 450 -19.20 -4.30 -31.03
N THR A 451 -17.97 -4.37 -31.53
CA THR A 451 -16.91 -5.23 -30.96
C THR A 451 -15.80 -4.40 -30.35
N ILE A 452 -15.40 -4.70 -29.12
CA ILE A 452 -14.36 -3.97 -28.39
C ILE A 452 -13.17 -4.89 -28.14
N SER A 453 -11.99 -4.51 -28.65
CA SER A 453 -10.74 -5.23 -28.40
C SER A 453 -9.53 -4.30 -28.54
N GLY A 454 -8.88 -3.97 -27.43
CA GLY A 454 -7.70 -3.08 -27.48
C GLY A 454 -6.51 -3.66 -28.24
N SER A 455 -6.38 -4.98 -28.34
CA SER A 455 -5.36 -5.63 -29.18
C SER A 455 -5.77 -5.83 -30.64
N GLY A 456 -7.08 -5.79 -30.93
CA GLY A 456 -7.64 -6.16 -32.23
C GLY A 456 -7.42 -7.61 -32.66
N ASN A 457 -6.93 -8.49 -31.77
CA ASN A 457 -6.50 -9.85 -32.12
C ASN A 457 -7.12 -10.96 -31.27
N SER A 458 -8.10 -10.63 -30.41
CA SER A 458 -8.79 -11.62 -29.56
C SER A 458 -9.55 -12.64 -30.42
N PRO A 459 -9.20 -13.94 -30.41
CA PRO A 459 -9.81 -14.93 -31.31
C PRO A 459 -11.33 -14.99 -31.24
N ASN A 460 -11.90 -14.87 -30.03
CA ASN A 460 -13.34 -14.88 -29.82
C ASN A 460 -14.08 -13.67 -30.40
N ILE A 461 -13.43 -12.51 -30.45
CA ILE A 461 -13.97 -11.33 -31.11
C ILE A 461 -13.92 -11.51 -32.64
N LEU A 462 -12.80 -12.01 -33.17
CA LEU A 462 -12.65 -12.24 -34.62
C LEU A 462 -13.72 -13.21 -35.14
N LYS A 463 -13.97 -14.32 -34.44
CA LYS A 463 -15.02 -15.28 -34.82
C LYS A 463 -16.43 -14.69 -34.74
N ALA A 464 -16.72 -13.86 -33.75
CA ALA A 464 -18.01 -13.16 -33.67
C ALA A 464 -18.23 -12.22 -34.87
N ILE A 465 -17.19 -11.54 -35.34
CA ILE A 465 -17.23 -10.68 -36.52
C ILE A 465 -17.47 -11.51 -37.79
N GLU A 466 -16.75 -12.63 -37.92
CA GLU A 466 -16.94 -13.57 -39.03
C GLU A 466 -18.38 -14.08 -39.07
N TYR A 467 -18.92 -14.51 -37.93
CA TYR A 467 -20.31 -14.95 -37.82
C TYR A 467 -21.30 -13.84 -38.19
N ALA A 468 -21.16 -12.64 -37.62
CA ALA A 468 -22.04 -11.51 -37.92
C ALA A 468 -22.12 -11.19 -39.42
N LYS A 469 -21.00 -11.32 -40.14
CA LYS A 469 -20.98 -11.19 -41.60
C LYS A 469 -21.77 -12.29 -42.31
N THR A 470 -21.68 -13.54 -41.85
CA THR A 470 -22.46 -14.64 -42.47
C THR A 470 -23.97 -14.44 -42.36
N VAL A 471 -24.43 -13.73 -41.32
CA VAL A 471 -25.85 -13.38 -41.10
C VAL A 471 -26.22 -11.96 -41.56
N ASN A 472 -25.34 -11.32 -42.33
CA ASN A 472 -25.52 -9.96 -42.88
C ASN A 472 -25.77 -8.86 -41.83
N THR A 473 -25.24 -9.03 -40.61
CA THR A 473 -25.26 -8.00 -39.57
C THR A 473 -24.11 -7.03 -39.79
N GLN A 474 -24.41 -5.73 -39.74
CA GLN A 474 -23.38 -4.69 -39.81
C GLN A 474 -22.57 -4.68 -38.51
N VAL A 475 -21.25 -4.52 -38.63
CA VAL A 475 -20.31 -4.55 -37.51
C VAL A 475 -19.52 -3.26 -37.44
N PHE A 476 -19.30 -2.73 -36.24
CA PHE A 476 -18.35 -1.65 -35.98
C PHE A 476 -17.38 -2.04 -34.87
N ALA A 477 -16.09 -1.80 -35.09
CA ALA A 477 -15.04 -2.17 -34.15
C ALA A 477 -14.53 -0.96 -33.36
N LEU A 478 -14.36 -1.12 -32.05
CA LEU A 478 -13.58 -0.24 -31.17
C LEU A 478 -12.26 -0.96 -30.86
N GLY A 479 -11.21 -0.57 -31.58
CA GLY A 479 -9.88 -1.14 -31.50
C GLY A 479 -8.89 -0.22 -30.77
N GLY A 480 -7.71 -0.76 -30.50
CA GLY A 480 -6.55 -0.01 -30.05
C GLY A 480 -5.28 -0.40 -30.82
N ARG A 481 -4.14 0.20 -30.47
CA ARG A 481 -2.84 -0.02 -31.14
C ARG A 481 -2.93 0.27 -32.64
N ASP A 482 -2.67 -0.72 -33.47
CA ASP A 482 -2.80 -0.70 -34.94
C ASP A 482 -4.16 -1.21 -35.44
N GLY A 483 -5.04 -1.65 -34.54
CA GLY A 483 -6.36 -2.21 -34.83
C GLY A 483 -6.37 -3.71 -35.13
N GLY A 484 -5.21 -4.33 -35.32
CA GLY A 484 -5.03 -5.77 -35.57
C GLY A 484 -5.93 -6.34 -36.67
N LYS A 485 -6.13 -7.67 -36.60
CA LYS A 485 -7.00 -8.40 -37.54
C LYS A 485 -8.46 -7.94 -37.51
N MET A 486 -8.91 -7.43 -36.37
CA MET A 486 -10.27 -6.92 -36.20
C MET A 486 -10.58 -5.78 -37.17
N ALA A 487 -9.68 -4.80 -37.29
CA ALA A 487 -9.85 -3.66 -38.19
C ALA A 487 -9.85 -4.08 -39.67
N GLU A 488 -8.99 -5.05 -40.02
CA GLU A 488 -8.97 -5.64 -41.36
C GLU A 488 -10.30 -6.36 -41.68
N LEU A 489 -10.83 -7.13 -40.72
CA LEU A 489 -12.08 -7.85 -40.87
C LEU A 489 -13.27 -6.90 -40.99
N THR A 490 -13.45 -5.92 -40.10
CA THR A 490 -14.60 -5.00 -40.19
C THR A 490 -14.45 -3.98 -41.32
N GLY A 491 -13.21 -3.76 -41.78
CA GLY A 491 -12.80 -2.76 -42.75
C GLY A 491 -12.49 -1.43 -42.07
N ASN A 492 -11.46 -0.73 -42.55
CA ASN A 492 -10.96 0.53 -41.99
C ASN A 492 -11.99 1.66 -41.91
N LYS A 493 -13.18 1.55 -42.54
CA LYS A 493 -14.30 2.50 -42.42
C LYS A 493 -15.28 2.14 -41.30
N ASN A 494 -15.30 0.90 -40.81
CA ASN A 494 -16.13 0.45 -39.69
C ASN A 494 -15.32 0.09 -38.43
N ALA A 495 -14.23 0.80 -38.15
CA ALA A 495 -13.36 0.59 -37.00
C ALA A 495 -12.78 1.90 -36.46
N PHE A 496 -13.13 2.30 -35.24
CA PHE A 496 -12.40 3.35 -34.54
C PHE A 496 -11.17 2.74 -33.85
N ILE A 497 -9.97 3.29 -34.10
CA ILE A 497 -8.71 2.80 -33.51
C ILE A 497 -8.13 3.85 -32.55
N ALA A 498 -8.19 3.57 -31.25
CA ALA A 498 -7.51 4.35 -30.23
C ALA A 498 -6.00 4.08 -30.31
N ARG A 499 -5.25 4.99 -30.94
CA ARG A 499 -3.82 4.82 -31.19
C ARG A 499 -3.02 5.02 -29.90
N SER A 500 -2.82 3.96 -29.15
CA SER A 500 -1.86 3.89 -28.04
C SER A 500 -1.34 2.46 -27.91
N ASN A 501 -0.12 2.29 -27.41
CA ASN A 501 0.39 0.97 -27.02
C ASN A 501 -0.07 0.57 -25.61
N THR A 502 -0.62 1.51 -24.86
CA THR A 502 -1.17 1.32 -23.52
C THR A 502 -2.62 0.83 -23.58
N MET A 503 -2.91 -0.31 -22.94
CA MET A 503 -4.27 -0.87 -22.90
C MET A 503 -5.24 0.03 -22.11
N GLU A 504 -4.80 0.59 -21.00
CA GLU A 504 -5.57 1.45 -20.10
C GLU A 504 -6.01 2.73 -20.84
N ILE A 505 -5.12 3.40 -21.58
CA ILE A 505 -5.49 4.56 -22.43
C ILE A 505 -6.51 4.14 -23.49
N ILE A 506 -6.35 2.96 -24.10
CA ILE A 506 -7.31 2.46 -25.08
C ILE A 506 -8.70 2.27 -24.44
N GLU A 507 -8.76 1.69 -23.23
CA GLU A 507 -10.00 1.45 -22.51
C GLU A 507 -10.67 2.76 -22.07
N ASP A 508 -9.90 3.72 -21.55
CA ASP A 508 -10.36 5.07 -21.23
C ASP A 508 -10.96 5.76 -22.47
N VAL A 509 -10.29 5.67 -23.62
CA VAL A 509 -10.80 6.23 -24.87
C VAL A 509 -12.11 5.55 -25.26
N HIS A 510 -12.22 4.23 -25.13
CA HIS A 510 -13.49 3.53 -25.42
C HIS A 510 -14.62 3.94 -24.47
N ALA A 511 -14.33 4.20 -23.19
CA ALA A 511 -15.29 4.77 -22.24
C ALA A 511 -15.73 6.18 -22.66
N VAL A 512 -14.77 7.06 -23.01
CA VAL A 512 -15.03 8.42 -23.54
C VAL A 512 -15.95 8.35 -24.77
N LEU A 513 -15.67 7.45 -25.71
CA LEU A 513 -16.50 7.24 -26.89
C LEU A 513 -17.94 6.85 -26.52
N GLY A 514 -18.10 5.97 -25.54
CA GLY A 514 -19.41 5.58 -25.01
C GLY A 514 -20.22 6.77 -24.50
N TYR A 515 -19.60 7.63 -23.69
CA TYR A 515 -20.22 8.86 -23.19
C TYR A 515 -20.54 9.85 -24.32
N MET A 516 -19.61 10.06 -25.25
CA MET A 516 -19.81 10.95 -26.40
C MET A 516 -21.00 10.50 -27.26
N ILE A 517 -21.09 9.20 -27.56
CA ILE A 517 -22.20 8.61 -28.33
C ILE A 517 -23.51 8.82 -27.58
N ALA A 518 -23.59 8.38 -26.32
CA ALA A 518 -24.84 8.38 -25.58
C ALA A 518 -25.39 9.77 -25.29
N THR A 519 -24.53 10.72 -24.95
CA THR A 519 -24.95 12.12 -24.70
C THR A 519 -25.33 12.85 -25.99
N SER A 520 -24.84 12.38 -27.14
CA SER A 520 -25.12 12.99 -28.44
C SER A 520 -26.28 12.34 -29.19
N LEU A 521 -26.72 11.14 -28.83
CA LEU A 521 -27.86 10.46 -29.48
C LEU A 521 -29.14 11.31 -29.47
N GLY A 522 -29.91 11.25 -30.56
CA GLY A 522 -31.15 12.02 -30.73
C GLY A 522 -30.93 13.49 -31.09
N THR A 523 -29.69 13.89 -31.36
CA THR A 523 -29.36 15.24 -31.86
C THR A 523 -29.59 15.29 -33.35
N SER A 524 -30.12 16.40 -33.87
CA SER A 524 -30.32 16.56 -35.32
C SER A 524 -29.00 16.52 -36.09
N ASP A 525 -29.03 15.95 -37.29
CA ASP A 525 -27.87 15.82 -38.18
C ASP A 525 -27.14 17.16 -38.38
N GLU A 526 -27.87 18.27 -38.54
CA GLU A 526 -27.30 19.62 -38.74
C GLU A 526 -26.43 20.10 -37.57
N SER A 527 -26.59 19.53 -36.37
CA SER A 527 -25.87 19.95 -35.17
C SER A 527 -25.06 18.85 -34.50
N LEU A 528 -25.13 17.61 -35.00
CA LEU A 528 -24.52 16.43 -34.38
C LEU A 528 -22.99 16.57 -34.27
N THR A 529 -22.31 16.90 -35.37
CA THR A 529 -20.85 17.09 -35.39
C THR A 529 -20.40 18.13 -34.37
N LYS A 530 -21.11 19.26 -34.29
CA LYS A 530 -20.81 20.33 -33.33
C LYS A 530 -21.00 19.87 -31.88
N LYS A 531 -22.01 19.04 -31.62
CA LYS A 531 -22.24 18.46 -30.29
C LYS A 531 -21.15 17.46 -29.92
N LEU A 532 -20.75 16.58 -30.83
CA LEU A 532 -19.63 15.66 -30.64
C LEU A 532 -18.32 16.40 -30.36
N GLU A 533 -18.04 17.47 -31.10
CA GLU A 533 -16.91 18.37 -30.84
C GLU A 533 -16.98 18.99 -29.43
N THR A 534 -18.17 19.42 -29.02
CA THR A 534 -18.40 19.93 -27.67
C THR A 534 -18.13 18.86 -26.60
N GLN A 535 -18.57 17.61 -26.82
CA GLN A 535 -18.30 16.51 -25.88
C GLN A 535 -16.82 16.13 -25.85
N ARG A 536 -16.13 16.13 -27.00
CA ARG A 536 -14.68 15.91 -27.07
C ARG A 536 -13.92 16.95 -26.26
N ALA A 537 -14.24 18.23 -26.46
CA ALA A 537 -13.66 19.34 -25.69
C ALA A 537 -13.96 19.24 -24.20
N ARG A 538 -15.15 18.74 -23.84
CA ARG A 538 -15.56 18.50 -22.45
C ARG A 538 -14.74 17.38 -21.80
N SER A 539 -14.52 16.25 -22.49
CA SER A 539 -13.65 15.17 -22.02
C SER A 539 -12.21 15.63 -21.80
N ILE A 540 -11.69 16.49 -22.68
CA ILE A 540 -10.37 17.11 -22.52
C ILE A 540 -10.33 18.01 -21.29
N LYS A 541 -11.37 18.81 -21.05
CA LYS A 541 -11.47 19.68 -19.87
C LYS A 541 -11.47 18.88 -18.56
N ILE A 542 -12.08 17.69 -18.53
CA ILE A 542 -12.02 16.78 -17.38
C ILE A 542 -10.57 16.38 -17.09
N ILE A 543 -9.81 15.99 -18.12
CA ILE A 543 -8.39 15.64 -17.99
C ILE A 543 -7.57 16.84 -17.51
N GLU A 544 -7.84 18.03 -18.03
CA GLU A 544 -7.18 19.27 -17.59
C GLU A 544 -7.46 19.60 -16.12
N GLN A 545 -8.68 19.33 -15.62
CA GLN A 545 -8.98 19.45 -14.19
C GLN A 545 -8.14 18.46 -13.37
N LEU A 546 -8.02 17.20 -13.79
CA LEU A 546 -7.19 16.21 -13.09
C LEU A 546 -5.70 16.57 -13.10
N LEU A 547 -5.23 17.20 -14.18
CA LEU A 547 -3.85 17.70 -14.31
C LEU A 547 -3.55 18.96 -13.52
N ALA A 548 -4.56 19.69 -13.03
CA ALA A 548 -4.35 20.88 -12.23
C ALA A 548 -3.42 20.55 -11.04
N THR A 549 -2.52 21.47 -10.70
CA THR A 549 -1.45 21.22 -9.71
C THR A 549 -1.99 20.71 -8.37
N GLU A 550 -3.13 21.25 -7.91
CA GLU A 550 -3.77 20.80 -6.67
C GLU A 550 -4.29 19.36 -6.76
N ASN A 551 -4.96 19.01 -7.86
CA ASN A 551 -5.54 17.69 -8.07
C ASN A 551 -4.49 16.62 -8.34
N SER A 552 -3.49 16.92 -9.16
CA SER A 552 -2.37 16.00 -9.40
C SER A 552 -1.57 15.72 -8.11
N HIS A 553 -1.44 16.71 -7.22
CA HIS A 553 -0.85 16.49 -5.90
C HIS A 553 -1.73 15.63 -4.99
N GLY A 554 -3.05 15.86 -4.96
CA GLY A 554 -4.02 15.02 -4.25
C GLY A 554 -4.03 13.58 -4.73
N LEU A 555 -4.05 13.37 -6.04
CA LEU A 555 -3.89 12.06 -6.67
C LEU A 555 -2.57 11.39 -6.29
N GLY A 556 -1.48 12.17 -6.23
CA GLY A 556 -0.19 11.70 -5.72
C GLY A 556 -0.27 11.16 -4.29
N LYS A 557 -0.98 11.85 -3.38
CA LYS A 557 -1.19 11.38 -2.00
C LYS A 557 -2.02 10.11 -1.93
N ILE A 558 -3.08 10.01 -2.73
CA ILE A 558 -3.94 8.82 -2.81
C ILE A 558 -3.08 7.62 -3.24
N LEU A 559 -2.29 7.78 -4.30
CA LEU A 559 -1.45 6.71 -4.83
C LEU A 559 -0.35 6.26 -3.86
N GLN A 560 0.30 7.20 -3.16
CA GLN A 560 1.27 6.87 -2.10
C GLN A 560 0.61 6.10 -0.95
N ALA A 561 -0.60 6.48 -0.56
CA ALA A 561 -1.33 5.78 0.49
C ALA A 561 -1.80 4.40 0.03
N VAL A 562 -2.25 4.25 -1.21
CA VAL A 562 -2.53 2.94 -1.83
C VAL A 562 -1.28 2.06 -1.78
N GLU A 563 -0.13 2.55 -2.22
CA GLU A 563 1.15 1.81 -2.18
C GLU A 563 1.50 1.39 -0.75
N LYS A 564 1.43 2.32 0.21
CA LYS A 564 1.69 2.04 1.64
C LYS A 564 0.73 0.99 2.19
N THR A 565 -0.57 1.14 1.95
CA THR A 565 -1.59 0.19 2.41
C THR A 565 -1.35 -1.21 1.84
N LEU A 566 -0.87 -1.32 0.60
CA LEU A 566 -0.50 -2.60 0.01
C LEU A 566 0.66 -3.24 0.78
N ILE A 567 1.70 -2.48 1.09
CA ILE A 567 2.87 -2.94 1.85
C ILE A 567 2.47 -3.36 3.27
N THR A 568 1.59 -2.60 3.94
CA THR A 568 1.21 -2.83 5.34
C THR A 568 0.05 -3.83 5.50
N ARG A 569 -0.42 -4.45 4.42
CA ARG A 569 -1.59 -5.37 4.39
C ARG A 569 -2.90 -4.75 4.86
N GLY A 570 -3.06 -3.44 4.68
CA GLY A 570 -4.34 -2.79 4.92
C GLY A 570 -5.32 -3.03 3.76
N ARG A 571 -6.57 -2.63 3.97
CA ARG A 571 -7.67 -2.76 3.00
C ARG A 571 -7.89 -1.44 2.27
N ILE A 572 -8.32 -1.54 1.02
CA ILE A 572 -8.73 -0.40 0.21
C ILE A 572 -10.25 -0.45 0.08
N VAL A 573 -10.94 0.50 0.69
CA VAL A 573 -12.40 0.60 0.64
C VAL A 573 -12.79 1.74 -0.28
N ILE A 574 -13.69 1.47 -1.22
CA ILE A 574 -14.14 2.46 -2.18
C ILE A 574 -15.63 2.69 -1.97
N ILE A 575 -16.00 3.94 -1.73
CA ILE A 575 -17.38 4.37 -1.50
C ILE A 575 -17.75 5.29 -2.64
N GLY A 576 -18.75 4.94 -3.44
CA GLY A 576 -19.19 5.73 -4.58
C GLY A 576 -20.44 5.13 -5.23
N ASP A 577 -20.88 5.69 -6.35
CA ASP A 577 -21.92 5.05 -7.14
C ASP A 577 -21.48 3.67 -7.68
N SER A 578 -22.45 2.81 -7.96
CA SER A 578 -22.21 1.43 -8.35
C SER A 578 -21.40 1.30 -9.64
N LEU A 579 -21.38 2.31 -10.50
CA LEU A 579 -20.59 2.30 -11.72
C LEU A 579 -19.12 2.57 -11.40
N SER A 580 -18.83 3.69 -10.74
CA SER A 580 -17.49 4.12 -10.36
C SER A 580 -16.78 3.08 -9.49
N ALA A 581 -17.48 2.55 -8.46
CA ALA A 581 -16.90 1.56 -7.57
C ALA A 581 -16.62 0.22 -8.27
N ASN A 582 -17.50 -0.21 -9.21
CA ASN A 582 -17.28 -1.42 -10.01
C ASN A 582 -16.12 -1.30 -10.99
N HIS A 583 -16.00 -0.14 -11.64
CA HIS A 583 -14.87 0.12 -12.53
C HIS A 583 -13.57 0.11 -11.74
N ILE A 584 -13.45 0.85 -10.65
CA ILE A 584 -12.21 0.87 -9.86
C ILE A 584 -11.87 -0.50 -9.27
N ARG A 585 -12.84 -1.28 -8.78
CA ARG A 585 -12.56 -2.66 -8.36
C ARG A 585 -12.03 -3.48 -9.53
N ALA A 586 -12.68 -3.40 -10.69
CA ALA A 586 -12.28 -4.16 -11.85
C ALA A 586 -10.87 -3.76 -12.28
N ASP A 587 -10.60 -2.47 -12.47
CA ASP A 587 -9.34 -1.89 -12.97
C ASP A 587 -8.19 -2.11 -12.01
N LEU A 588 -8.39 -1.83 -10.72
CA LEU A 588 -7.41 -2.21 -9.70
C LEU A 588 -7.15 -3.71 -9.78
N ALA A 589 -8.18 -4.54 -10.05
CA ALA A 589 -8.01 -5.99 -10.12
C ALA A 589 -7.46 -6.47 -11.46
N ARG A 590 -7.48 -5.67 -12.54
CA ARG A 590 -6.92 -6.00 -13.87
C ARG A 590 -5.48 -5.54 -14.00
N GLY A 591 -5.16 -4.37 -13.44
CA GLY A 591 -3.84 -3.78 -13.38
C GLY A 591 -2.87 -4.63 -12.58
N ALA A 592 -1.71 -4.06 -12.26
CA ALA A 592 -0.56 -4.72 -11.65
C ALA A 592 -0.85 -5.86 -10.68
N THR A 593 -1.91 -5.82 -9.87
CA THR A 593 -2.19 -6.76 -8.77
C THR A 593 -2.53 -8.19 -9.17
N ASN A 594 -2.86 -8.47 -10.44
CA ASN A 594 -2.98 -9.87 -10.91
C ASN A 594 -1.65 -10.45 -11.43
N GLN A 595 -0.71 -9.61 -11.84
CA GLN A 595 0.63 -10.02 -12.25
C GLN A 595 1.62 -9.94 -11.08
N LEU A 596 1.42 -8.97 -10.19
CA LEU A 596 2.17 -8.73 -8.98
C LEU A 596 1.83 -9.79 -7.91
N PRO A 597 2.75 -10.01 -6.97
CA PRO A 597 2.66 -11.14 -6.04
C PRO A 597 1.66 -10.94 -4.88
N PHE A 598 0.63 -10.09 -5.02
CA PHE A 598 -0.25 -9.75 -3.90
C PHE A 598 -1.70 -9.41 -4.29
N SER A 599 -2.69 -9.89 -3.52
CA SER A 599 -4.13 -9.66 -3.74
C SER A 599 -4.75 -8.65 -2.76
N PHE A 600 -5.42 -7.60 -3.23
CA PHE A 600 -6.16 -6.70 -2.33
C PHE A 600 -7.66 -7.07 -2.26
N LYS A 601 -8.34 -6.52 -1.25
CA LYS A 601 -9.79 -6.60 -1.11
C LYS A 601 -10.38 -5.21 -1.32
N VAL A 602 -10.89 -4.95 -2.53
CA VAL A 602 -11.79 -3.81 -2.76
C VAL A 602 -13.15 -4.24 -2.24
N VAL A 603 -13.63 -3.53 -1.23
CA VAL A 603 -15.00 -3.70 -0.78
C VAL A 603 -15.85 -2.64 -1.45
N GLU A 604 -16.57 -3.06 -2.48
CA GLU A 604 -17.71 -2.32 -2.98
C GLU A 604 -18.88 -2.52 -2.03
N ASN A 605 -19.65 -1.46 -1.79
CA ASN A 605 -20.93 -1.63 -1.15
C ASN A 605 -22.09 -1.32 -2.07
N VAL A 606 -22.73 -2.40 -2.47
CA VAL A 606 -24.15 -2.56 -2.18
C VAL A 606 -24.31 -4.01 -1.73
N GLY A 607 -24.88 -4.23 -0.54
CA GLY A 607 -25.22 -5.57 -0.07
C GLY A 607 -26.15 -6.29 -1.06
N SER A 608 -26.61 -7.49 -0.72
CA SER A 608 -27.68 -8.10 -1.51
C SER A 608 -28.86 -7.12 -1.62
N THR A 609 -29.56 -7.08 -2.76
CA THR A 609 -30.71 -6.17 -2.95
C THR A 609 -31.72 -6.30 -1.81
N ASN A 610 -31.86 -7.50 -1.23
CA ASN A 610 -32.67 -7.75 -0.03
C ASN A 610 -32.15 -7.03 1.22
N SER A 611 -30.84 -7.03 1.46
CA SER A 611 -30.23 -6.34 2.60
C SER A 611 -30.37 -4.82 2.47
N MET A 612 -30.21 -4.27 1.26
CA MET A 612 -30.43 -2.85 1.01
C MET A 612 -31.89 -2.45 1.25
N LEU A 613 -32.82 -3.21 0.69
CA LEU A 613 -34.25 -2.93 0.85
C LEU A 613 -34.67 -3.06 2.32
N ALA A 614 -34.10 -4.00 3.08
CA ALA A 614 -34.33 -4.11 4.51
C ALA A 614 -33.84 -2.86 5.25
N THR A 615 -32.57 -2.45 5.10
CA THR A 615 -32.05 -1.23 5.73
C THR A 615 -32.80 0.02 5.30
N GLN A 616 -33.17 0.12 4.02
CA GLN A 616 -33.97 1.24 3.51
C GLN A 616 -35.36 1.29 4.16
N ASN A 617 -35.98 0.13 4.41
CA ASN A 617 -37.29 0.05 5.05
C ASN A 617 -37.22 0.29 6.57
N ASP A 618 -36.15 -0.17 7.23
CA ASP A 618 -36.02 -0.16 8.68
C ASP A 618 -35.42 1.16 9.20
N ASP A 619 -34.34 1.62 8.57
CA ASP A 619 -33.52 2.75 9.04
C ASP A 619 -33.58 3.96 8.09
N GLY A 620 -34.06 3.77 6.86
CA GLY A 620 -34.16 4.80 5.82
C GLY A 620 -33.07 4.70 4.77
N ALA A 621 -33.32 5.30 3.59
CA ALA A 621 -32.41 5.22 2.44
C ALA A 621 -31.00 5.76 2.75
N ASP A 622 -30.93 6.76 3.64
CA ASP A 622 -29.69 7.45 4.02
C ASP A 622 -28.74 6.58 4.89
N PHE A 623 -29.18 5.44 5.41
CA PHE A 623 -28.33 4.56 6.24
C PHE A 623 -27.77 3.35 5.48
N THR A 624 -28.19 3.18 4.22
CA THR A 624 -27.82 2.02 3.39
C THR A 624 -26.30 1.90 3.19
N LEU A 625 -25.60 3.02 3.03
CA LEU A 625 -24.12 3.04 2.89
C LEU A 625 -23.41 2.88 4.24
N VAL A 626 -23.96 3.50 5.30
CA VAL A 626 -23.36 3.55 6.64
C VAL A 626 -23.34 2.18 7.30
N HIS A 627 -24.48 1.49 7.34
CA HIS A 627 -24.56 0.13 7.89
C HIS A 627 -23.62 -0.83 7.16
N ALA A 628 -23.44 -0.59 5.87
CA ALA A 628 -22.61 -1.41 5.04
C ALA A 628 -21.11 -1.14 5.29
N LEU A 629 -20.72 0.11 5.59
CA LEU A 629 -19.39 0.45 6.09
C LEU A 629 -19.15 -0.04 7.53
N GLU A 630 -20.15 -0.02 8.40
CA GLU A 630 -20.11 -0.61 9.75
C GLU A 630 -19.88 -2.12 9.74
N ASN A 631 -20.27 -2.82 8.67
CA ASN A 631 -19.94 -4.23 8.49
C ASN A 631 -18.49 -4.44 8.05
N ILE A 632 -17.92 -3.49 7.30
CA ILE A 632 -16.51 -3.52 6.89
C ILE A 632 -15.60 -3.17 8.07
N ARG A 633 -15.99 -2.18 8.87
CA ARG A 633 -15.21 -1.56 9.95
C ARG A 633 -13.78 -1.25 9.51
N PRO A 634 -13.56 -0.26 8.62
CA PRO A 634 -12.21 0.21 8.29
C PRO A 634 -11.42 0.46 9.59
N GLN A 635 -10.12 0.21 9.61
CA GLN A 635 -9.26 0.42 10.79
C GLN A 635 -7.96 1.10 10.36
N ILE A 636 -7.08 1.33 11.33
CA ILE A 636 -5.74 1.85 11.06
C ILE A 636 -5.01 0.96 10.06
N GLY A 637 -4.36 1.61 9.10
CA GLY A 637 -3.67 0.97 7.98
C GLY A 637 -4.57 0.75 6.76
N ASP A 638 -5.89 0.80 6.92
CA ASP A 638 -6.83 0.82 5.79
C ASP A 638 -6.94 2.23 5.20
N ILE A 639 -7.24 2.29 3.91
CA ILE A 639 -7.63 3.53 3.23
C ILE A 639 -9.09 3.44 2.77
N VAL A 640 -9.79 4.57 2.85
CA VAL A 640 -11.15 4.75 2.35
C VAL A 640 -11.14 5.86 1.32
N ILE A 641 -11.51 5.56 0.07
CA ILE A 641 -11.63 6.55 -1.00
C ILE A 641 -13.11 6.78 -1.26
N VAL A 642 -13.55 8.03 -1.01
CA VAL A 642 -14.95 8.44 -1.18
C VAL A 642 -15.08 9.27 -2.46
N PHE A 643 -15.93 8.78 -3.33
CA PHE A 643 -16.34 9.35 -4.61
C PHE A 643 -17.67 10.09 -4.39
N ASN A 644 -17.62 11.42 -4.33
CA ASN A 644 -18.80 12.28 -4.19
C ASN A 644 -19.27 12.86 -5.54
N SER A 645 -20.40 12.39 -6.05
CA SER A 645 -20.93 12.82 -7.35
C SER A 645 -21.69 14.16 -7.29
N PRO A 646 -21.70 14.96 -8.38
CA PRO A 646 -22.50 16.19 -8.46
C PRO A 646 -23.99 15.92 -8.21
N GLY A 647 -24.62 16.73 -7.35
CA GLY A 647 -26.03 16.54 -6.95
C GLY A 647 -26.25 15.60 -5.75
N ARG A 648 -25.20 14.95 -5.25
CA ARG A 648 -25.16 14.28 -3.93
C ARG A 648 -24.47 15.11 -2.85
N SER A 649 -24.23 16.38 -3.11
CA SER A 649 -23.57 17.35 -2.21
C SER A 649 -24.26 17.58 -0.85
N GLN A 650 -25.38 16.90 -0.59
CA GLN A 650 -26.09 16.87 0.70
C GLN A 650 -26.42 15.44 1.14
N ASP A 651 -25.75 14.43 0.57
CA ASP A 651 -25.95 13.02 0.90
C ASP A 651 -25.38 12.75 2.30
N TYR A 652 -26.25 12.84 3.30
CA TYR A 652 -25.96 12.62 4.72
C TYR A 652 -25.25 11.27 4.94
N SER A 653 -25.52 10.27 4.10
CA SER A 653 -24.89 8.95 4.13
C SER A 653 -23.38 8.99 3.89
N LEU A 654 -22.92 9.81 2.94
CA LEU A 654 -21.49 9.91 2.60
C LEU A 654 -20.71 10.61 3.71
N ASN A 655 -21.31 11.63 4.34
CA ASN A 655 -20.73 12.28 5.52
C ASN A 655 -20.62 11.31 6.69
N LEU A 656 -21.68 10.56 7.00
CA LEU A 656 -21.63 9.53 8.04
C LEU A 656 -20.59 8.45 7.75
N CYS A 657 -20.43 8.03 6.48
CA CYS A 657 -19.38 7.09 6.09
C CYS A 657 -17.98 7.65 6.31
N TYR A 658 -17.78 8.92 5.96
CA TYR A 658 -16.52 9.63 6.19
C TYR A 658 -16.21 9.72 7.69
N ASP A 659 -17.16 10.21 8.49
CA ASP A 659 -17.01 10.36 9.94
C ASP A 659 -16.72 8.99 10.60
N LEU A 660 -17.47 7.95 10.22
CA LEU A 660 -17.25 6.59 10.72
C LEU A 660 -15.86 6.04 10.36
N ALA A 661 -15.37 6.31 9.15
CA ALA A 661 -14.03 5.89 8.75
C ALA A 661 -12.95 6.63 9.54
N GLN A 662 -13.14 7.94 9.80
CA GLN A 662 -12.23 8.74 10.62
C GLN A 662 -12.25 8.33 12.10
N ASP A 663 -13.42 8.05 12.66
CA ASP A 663 -13.58 7.57 14.03
C ASP A 663 -12.86 6.22 14.24
N ASN A 664 -12.86 5.37 13.22
CA ASN A 664 -12.07 4.14 13.23
C ASN A 664 -10.59 4.31 12.84
N LYS A 665 -10.16 5.56 12.62
CA LYS A 665 -8.78 5.96 12.30
C LYS A 665 -8.23 5.36 10.99
N ALA A 666 -9.11 5.03 10.05
CA ALA A 666 -8.69 4.74 8.68
C ALA A 666 -8.27 6.05 7.99
N GLN A 667 -7.35 5.97 7.03
CA GLN A 667 -6.98 7.12 6.21
C GLN A 667 -8.07 7.35 5.16
N VAL A 668 -8.65 8.55 5.10
CA VAL A 668 -9.79 8.85 4.22
C VAL A 668 -9.38 9.86 3.16
N PHE A 669 -9.74 9.59 1.91
CA PHE A 669 -9.55 10.47 0.76
C PHE A 669 -10.88 10.82 0.11
N LEU A 670 -11.01 12.06 -0.33
CA LEU A 670 -12.24 12.61 -0.91
C LEU A 670 -12.00 13.08 -2.36
N ILE A 671 -12.83 12.60 -3.29
CA ILE A 671 -12.81 12.96 -4.72
C ILE A 671 -14.20 13.47 -5.12
N GLY A 672 -14.31 14.67 -5.70
CA GLY A 672 -15.58 15.20 -6.19
C GLY A 672 -15.80 16.70 -5.91
N ASP A 673 -17.05 17.16 -6.10
CA ASP A 673 -17.48 18.57 -5.92
C ASP A 673 -18.32 18.77 -4.64
N ASN A 674 -18.51 20.03 -4.23
CA ASN A 674 -19.55 20.51 -3.31
C ASN A 674 -19.68 19.71 -2.00
N LEU A 675 -18.56 19.41 -1.36
CA LEU A 675 -18.55 18.84 -0.02
C LEU A 675 -18.73 19.96 1.02
N PRO A 676 -19.38 19.69 2.18
CA PRO A 676 -19.49 20.66 3.28
C PRO A 676 -18.13 21.08 3.86
N THR A 677 -17.07 20.32 3.59
CA THR A 677 -15.71 20.58 4.02
C THR A 677 -14.91 21.10 2.82
N GLU A 678 -14.13 22.19 2.99
CA GLU A 678 -13.19 22.72 1.97
C GLU A 678 -12.01 21.76 1.66
N ARG A 679 -12.20 20.45 1.84
CA ARG A 679 -11.17 19.46 2.16
C ARG A 679 -11.07 18.31 1.15
N ALA A 680 -11.62 18.47 -0.05
CA ALA A 680 -11.46 17.48 -1.13
C ALA A 680 -9.99 17.34 -1.52
N ASP A 681 -9.49 16.10 -1.57
CA ASP A 681 -8.13 15.80 -2.03
C ASP A 681 -8.02 15.97 -3.55
N VAL A 682 -9.07 15.59 -4.27
CA VAL A 682 -9.19 15.80 -5.73
C VAL A 682 -10.51 16.50 -5.99
N LYS A 683 -10.43 17.78 -6.34
CA LYS A 683 -11.59 18.62 -6.67
C LYS A 683 -12.03 18.35 -8.09
N PHE A 684 -13.33 18.23 -8.27
CA PHE A 684 -13.92 18.09 -9.59
C PHE A 684 -15.12 18.99 -9.74
N THR A 685 -15.30 19.61 -10.90
CA THR A 685 -16.51 20.39 -11.22
C THR A 685 -17.06 19.95 -12.57
N GLY A 686 -18.35 19.62 -12.63
CA GLY A 686 -18.97 19.10 -13.85
C GLY A 686 -20.40 18.60 -13.62
N SER A 687 -21.02 18.05 -14.66
CA SER A 687 -22.29 17.34 -14.51
C SER A 687 -22.09 15.93 -13.95
N GLN A 688 -23.19 15.24 -13.64
CA GLN A 688 -23.14 13.82 -13.26
C GLN A 688 -22.47 12.96 -14.34
N GLU A 689 -22.72 13.21 -15.63
CA GLU A 689 -22.06 12.47 -16.71
C GLU A 689 -20.56 12.75 -16.79
N ASP A 690 -20.13 13.98 -16.51
CA ASP A 690 -18.69 14.31 -16.45
C ASP A 690 -18.00 13.57 -15.30
N TYR A 691 -18.72 13.44 -14.19
CA TYR A 691 -18.24 12.75 -13.00
C TYR A 691 -18.08 11.24 -13.22
N GLU A 692 -19.06 10.59 -13.85
CA GLU A 692 -18.96 9.17 -14.17
C GLU A 692 -17.81 8.87 -15.17
N LEU A 693 -17.57 9.79 -16.11
CA LEU A 693 -16.42 9.69 -17.01
C LEU A 693 -15.09 9.90 -16.25
N MET A 694 -15.03 10.91 -15.39
CA MET A 694 -13.86 11.20 -14.56
C MET A 694 -13.50 10.06 -13.63
N SER A 695 -14.48 9.42 -12.97
CA SER A 695 -14.23 8.30 -12.07
C SER A 695 -13.70 7.06 -12.80
N THR A 696 -14.14 6.84 -14.05
CA THR A 696 -13.59 5.80 -14.92
C THR A 696 -12.12 6.08 -15.23
N ILE A 697 -11.78 7.31 -15.67
CA ILE A 697 -10.39 7.70 -15.96
C ILE A 697 -9.49 7.58 -14.72
N LEU A 698 -10.01 7.92 -13.53
CA LEU A 698 -9.26 7.80 -12.28
C LEU A 698 -8.98 6.35 -11.90
N ALA A 699 -9.90 5.43 -12.18
CA ALA A 699 -9.71 4.01 -11.91
C ALA A 699 -8.47 3.46 -12.63
N ASP A 700 -8.41 3.70 -13.94
CA ASP A 700 -7.33 3.26 -14.82
C ASP A 700 -6.01 3.98 -14.48
N LEU A 701 -6.08 5.29 -14.23
CA LEU A 701 -4.92 6.07 -13.79
C LEU A 701 -4.30 5.54 -12.50
N ILE A 702 -5.11 5.24 -11.48
CA ILE A 702 -4.62 4.75 -10.19
C ILE A 702 -3.97 3.36 -10.38
N GLY A 703 -4.64 2.45 -11.07
CA GLY A 703 -4.13 1.10 -11.31
C GLY A 703 -2.79 1.09 -12.07
N ARG A 704 -2.67 1.92 -13.12
CA ARG A 704 -1.45 2.01 -13.93
C ARG A 704 -0.32 2.74 -13.22
N THR A 705 -0.60 3.88 -12.60
CA THR A 705 0.47 4.65 -11.94
C THR A 705 1.10 3.82 -10.83
N LEU A 706 0.28 3.06 -10.10
CA LEU A 706 0.75 2.06 -9.15
C LEU A 706 1.58 0.95 -9.82
N HIS A 707 1.16 0.43 -10.99
CA HIS A 707 1.93 -0.56 -11.75
C HIS A 707 3.33 -0.04 -12.11
N GLU A 708 3.37 1.13 -12.76
CA GLU A 708 4.60 1.70 -13.27
C GLU A 708 5.54 2.12 -12.13
N ASP A 709 5.00 2.66 -11.05
CA ASP A 709 5.79 2.95 -9.86
C ASP A 709 6.33 1.67 -9.22
N LEU A 710 5.51 0.63 -9.02
CA LEU A 710 5.98 -0.62 -8.43
C LEU A 710 7.00 -1.35 -9.32
N VAL A 711 6.79 -1.41 -10.63
CA VAL A 711 7.71 -2.09 -11.56
C VAL A 711 8.99 -1.30 -11.75
N ASN A 712 8.92 0.02 -11.95
CA ASN A 712 10.09 0.84 -12.27
C ASN A 712 10.85 1.30 -11.02
N THR A 713 10.14 1.69 -9.95
CA THR A 713 10.76 2.17 -8.70
C THR A 713 11.25 1.01 -7.85
N ASN A 714 10.47 -0.08 -7.74
CA ASN A 714 10.84 -1.26 -6.93
C ASN A 714 11.48 -2.40 -7.75
N GLU A 715 11.74 -2.17 -9.05
CA GLU A 715 12.40 -3.10 -9.99
C GLU A 715 11.82 -4.51 -9.98
N ILE A 716 10.50 -4.62 -9.83
CA ILE A 716 9.82 -5.91 -9.87
C ILE A 716 9.89 -6.42 -11.30
N GLU A 717 10.61 -7.52 -11.51
CA GLU A 717 10.64 -8.17 -12.81
C GLU A 717 9.33 -8.92 -13.02
N ILE A 718 8.67 -8.66 -14.14
CA ILE A 718 7.48 -9.39 -14.59
C ILE A 718 7.77 -9.90 -15.99
N LYS A 719 7.77 -11.22 -16.16
CA LYS A 719 8.06 -11.86 -17.44
C LYS A 719 6.98 -12.85 -17.81
N GLU A 720 6.34 -12.65 -18.96
CA GLU A 720 5.40 -13.65 -19.50
C GLU A 720 6.14 -14.97 -19.75
N PHE A 721 5.59 -16.06 -19.22
CA PHE A 721 6.11 -17.40 -19.31
C PHE A 721 5.35 -18.18 -20.39
N ASN A 722 6.05 -18.57 -21.45
CA ASN A 722 5.49 -19.41 -22.50
C ASN A 722 5.48 -20.88 -22.06
N PRO A 723 4.31 -21.52 -21.83
CA PRO A 723 4.24 -22.91 -21.39
C PRO A 723 4.82 -23.93 -22.39
N GLU A 724 4.94 -23.57 -23.67
CA GLU A 724 5.44 -24.45 -24.72
C GLU A 724 6.94 -24.74 -24.62
N ILE A 725 7.68 -24.04 -23.72
CA ILE A 725 9.08 -24.37 -23.43
C ILE A 725 9.23 -25.51 -22.41
N LEU A 726 8.14 -25.93 -21.76
CA LEU A 726 8.17 -27.00 -20.76
C LEU A 726 8.42 -28.37 -21.39
N PRO A 727 9.15 -29.29 -20.71
CA PRO A 727 9.16 -30.70 -21.08
C PRO A 727 7.75 -31.31 -21.11
N GLU A 728 7.57 -32.42 -21.83
CA GLU A 728 6.26 -33.00 -22.15
C GLU A 728 5.39 -33.25 -20.90
N GLU A 729 5.95 -33.87 -19.86
CA GLU A 729 5.24 -34.20 -18.61
C GLU A 729 4.73 -32.97 -17.85
N PRO A 730 5.58 -31.97 -17.47
CA PRO A 730 5.13 -30.72 -16.87
C PRO A 730 4.12 -29.96 -17.74
N ARG A 731 4.30 -29.97 -19.07
CA ARG A 731 3.39 -29.31 -20.01
C ARG A 731 2.01 -29.97 -20.01
N LYS A 732 1.97 -31.30 -20.02
CA LYS A 732 0.74 -32.10 -19.96
C LYS A 732 0.04 -31.96 -18.61
N TRP A 733 0.80 -31.93 -17.52
CA TRP A 733 0.26 -31.63 -16.18
C TRP A 733 -0.36 -30.24 -16.15
N LEU A 734 0.34 -29.23 -16.63
CA LEU A 734 -0.17 -27.86 -16.69
C LEU A 734 -1.44 -27.77 -17.55
N LYS A 735 -1.45 -28.37 -18.75
CA LYS A 735 -2.65 -28.40 -19.63
C LYS A 735 -3.86 -29.12 -19.00
N THR A 736 -3.62 -30.09 -18.12
CA THR A 736 -4.72 -30.83 -17.46
C THR A 736 -5.27 -30.10 -16.23
N HIS A 737 -4.44 -29.31 -15.54
CA HIS A 737 -4.77 -28.63 -14.29
C HIS A 737 -5.14 -27.15 -14.47
N LEU A 738 -4.53 -26.48 -15.45
CA LEU A 738 -4.90 -25.15 -15.93
C LEU A 738 -5.96 -25.29 -17.03
N ARG A 739 -7.24 -25.22 -16.66
CA ARG A 739 -8.36 -25.15 -17.60
C ARG A 739 -8.99 -23.76 -17.53
N SER A 740 -9.70 -23.33 -18.57
CA SER A 740 -10.36 -22.02 -18.66
C SER A 740 -11.21 -21.65 -17.42
N ASN A 741 -11.64 -22.64 -16.64
CA ASN A 741 -12.58 -22.49 -15.53
C ASN A 741 -11.96 -22.86 -14.17
N ARG A 742 -10.65 -23.17 -14.11
CA ARG A 742 -9.98 -23.61 -12.89
C ARG A 742 -8.60 -22.98 -12.77
N LYS A 743 -8.44 -22.11 -11.78
CA LYS A 743 -7.11 -21.67 -11.29
C LYS A 743 -6.44 -22.82 -10.54
N LEU A 744 -5.11 -22.88 -10.55
CA LEU A 744 -4.38 -23.79 -9.65
C LEU A 744 -4.70 -23.42 -8.20
N SER A 745 -4.96 -24.42 -7.37
CA SER A 745 -4.96 -24.21 -5.92
C SER A 745 -3.55 -23.84 -5.45
N GLN A 746 -3.43 -23.21 -4.28
CA GLN A 746 -2.14 -22.83 -3.70
C GLN A 746 -1.16 -24.02 -3.63
N ARG A 747 -1.67 -25.22 -3.28
CA ARG A 747 -0.88 -26.46 -3.25
C ARG A 747 -0.39 -26.89 -4.64
N GLU A 748 -1.23 -26.72 -5.67
CA GLU A 748 -0.87 -27.03 -7.05
C GLU A 748 0.12 -26.01 -7.62
N THR A 749 -0.05 -24.73 -7.31
CA THR A 749 0.91 -23.67 -7.65
C THR A 749 2.29 -23.98 -7.06
N LEU A 750 2.37 -24.25 -5.76
CA LEU A 750 3.64 -24.60 -5.09
C LEU A 750 4.28 -25.84 -5.69
N LYS A 751 3.48 -26.88 -5.99
CA LYS A 751 3.98 -28.09 -6.64
C LYS A 751 4.53 -27.80 -8.03
N PHE A 752 3.84 -26.95 -8.80
CA PHE A 752 4.25 -26.58 -10.13
C PHE A 752 5.52 -25.72 -10.11
N GLU A 753 5.60 -24.71 -9.24
CA GLU A 753 6.81 -23.91 -9.02
C GLU A 753 8.01 -24.78 -8.64
N ASN A 754 7.82 -25.72 -7.71
CA ASN A 754 8.86 -26.68 -7.38
C ASN A 754 9.28 -27.51 -8.59
N THR A 755 8.34 -27.88 -9.46
CA THR A 755 8.67 -28.56 -10.72
C THR A 755 9.51 -27.67 -11.64
N LEU A 756 9.14 -26.39 -11.79
CA LEU A 756 9.88 -25.42 -12.61
C LEU A 756 11.30 -25.18 -12.09
N ARG A 757 11.51 -25.14 -10.77
CA ARG A 757 12.85 -25.02 -10.15
C ARG A 757 13.79 -26.17 -10.50
N HIS A 758 13.26 -27.35 -10.84
CA HIS A 758 14.07 -28.52 -11.18
C HIS A 758 14.30 -28.70 -12.70
N ILE A 759 13.72 -27.85 -13.55
CA ILE A 759 13.94 -27.88 -15.00
C ILE A 759 15.19 -27.05 -15.33
N ASN A 760 16.23 -27.69 -15.87
CA ASN A 760 17.42 -26.99 -16.36
C ASN A 760 17.17 -26.40 -17.76
N ILE A 761 17.40 -25.10 -17.93
CA ILE A 761 17.32 -24.41 -19.22
C ILE A 761 18.68 -24.11 -19.86
N SER A 762 19.78 -24.47 -19.19
CA SER A 762 21.12 -24.32 -19.75
C SER A 762 21.36 -25.29 -20.91
N THR A 763 21.99 -24.80 -21.98
CA THR A 763 22.51 -25.65 -23.07
C THR A 763 23.87 -26.28 -22.72
N ASP A 764 24.53 -25.78 -21.67
CA ASP A 764 25.74 -26.37 -21.11
C ASP A 764 25.38 -27.43 -20.06
N PRO A 765 25.72 -28.72 -20.28
CA PRO A 765 25.39 -29.80 -19.36
C PRO A 765 26.14 -29.73 -18.01
N GLN A 766 27.18 -28.91 -17.88
CA GLN A 766 27.87 -28.68 -16.60
C GLN A 766 27.25 -27.53 -15.78
N LYS A 767 26.31 -26.78 -16.35
CA LYS A 767 25.70 -25.62 -15.71
C LYS A 767 24.21 -25.87 -15.50
N PHE A 768 23.76 -25.75 -14.26
CA PHE A 768 22.33 -25.80 -13.92
C PHE A 768 21.78 -24.38 -13.82
N VAL A 769 20.80 -24.06 -14.66
CA VAL A 769 20.02 -22.82 -14.60
C VAL A 769 18.56 -23.22 -14.49
N PRO A 770 17.89 -23.00 -13.34
CA PRO A 770 16.49 -23.38 -13.18
C PRO A 770 15.59 -22.52 -14.06
N LEU A 771 14.52 -23.12 -14.58
CA LEU A 771 13.50 -22.41 -15.35
C LEU A 771 12.76 -21.36 -14.50
N LEU A 772 12.55 -21.66 -13.21
CA LEU A 772 12.09 -20.70 -12.20
C LEU A 772 13.23 -20.42 -11.20
N PRO A 773 13.88 -19.25 -11.26
CA PRO A 773 14.95 -18.88 -10.32
C PRO A 773 14.47 -18.74 -8.87
N ASP A 774 15.41 -18.84 -7.93
CA ASP A 774 15.18 -18.46 -6.53
C ASP A 774 14.87 -16.97 -6.43
N GLY A 775 13.94 -16.61 -5.55
CA GLY A 775 13.39 -15.25 -5.50
C GLY A 775 12.30 -14.95 -6.53
N LYS A 776 11.88 -15.93 -7.35
CA LYS A 776 10.76 -15.80 -8.29
C LYS A 776 9.58 -16.72 -7.96
N ILE A 777 8.36 -16.30 -8.25
CA ILE A 777 7.13 -17.10 -8.21
C ILE A 777 6.43 -17.07 -9.58
N ILE A 778 5.41 -17.91 -9.74
CA ILE A 778 4.52 -17.82 -10.91
C ILE A 778 3.19 -17.15 -10.55
N THR A 779 2.67 -16.35 -11.48
CA THR A 779 1.32 -15.79 -11.39
C THR A 779 0.47 -16.08 -12.61
N PHE A 780 -0.84 -16.14 -12.39
CA PHE A 780 -1.82 -16.49 -13.43
C PHE A 780 -2.77 -15.32 -13.68
N CYS A 781 -2.67 -14.74 -14.87
CA CYS A 781 -3.48 -13.58 -15.27
C CYS A 781 -4.01 -13.78 -16.70
N TYR A 782 -5.33 -13.71 -16.87
CA TYR A 782 -6.04 -13.86 -18.17
C TYR A 782 -5.60 -15.07 -19.02
N GLY A 783 -5.39 -16.23 -18.38
CA GLY A 783 -4.99 -17.45 -19.09
C GLY A 783 -3.51 -17.48 -19.50
N LYS A 784 -2.74 -16.47 -19.13
CA LYS A 784 -1.28 -16.42 -19.26
C LYS A 784 -0.60 -16.68 -17.91
N ILE A 785 0.65 -17.11 -17.98
CA ILE A 785 1.50 -17.35 -16.82
C ILE A 785 2.60 -16.31 -16.84
N PHE A 786 2.93 -15.75 -15.68
CA PHE A 786 4.04 -14.81 -15.52
C PHE A 786 5.01 -15.35 -14.49
N ILE A 787 6.30 -15.16 -14.71
CA ILE A 787 7.34 -15.31 -13.69
C ILE A 787 7.59 -13.93 -13.12
N VAL A 788 7.42 -13.77 -11.81
CA VAL A 788 7.58 -12.49 -11.13
C VAL A 788 8.44 -12.62 -9.88
N ASP A 789 8.99 -11.51 -9.39
CA ASP A 789 9.65 -11.51 -8.08
C ASP A 789 8.71 -11.94 -6.95
N THR A 790 9.26 -12.62 -5.95
CA THR A 790 8.47 -13.03 -4.79
C THR A 790 8.00 -11.81 -3.98
N PRO A 791 6.86 -11.89 -3.27
CA PRO A 791 6.33 -10.77 -2.50
C PRO A 791 7.31 -10.30 -1.40
N GLU A 792 8.23 -11.16 -0.97
CA GLU A 792 9.28 -10.82 -0.02
C GLU A 792 10.21 -9.71 -0.53
N LYS A 793 10.37 -9.55 -1.86
CA LYS A 793 11.10 -8.41 -2.45
C LYS A 793 10.46 -7.06 -2.11
N LEU A 794 9.16 -7.06 -1.78
CA LEU A 794 8.37 -5.90 -1.36
C LEU A 794 8.10 -5.88 0.15
N GLY A 795 8.73 -6.77 0.93
CA GLY A 795 8.44 -6.93 2.35
C GLY A 795 7.10 -7.62 2.66
N LEU A 796 6.49 -8.27 1.66
CA LEU A 796 5.21 -8.97 1.78
C LEU A 796 5.40 -10.48 2.00
N ASP A 797 4.47 -11.10 2.71
CA ASP A 797 4.47 -12.53 3.01
C ASP A 797 3.69 -13.30 1.95
N ARG A 798 4.25 -14.43 1.52
CA ARG A 798 3.68 -15.31 0.51
C ARG A 798 2.30 -15.88 0.83
N SER A 799 1.88 -15.91 2.10
CA SER A 799 0.51 -16.28 2.49
C SER A 799 -0.58 -15.33 1.95
N PHE A 800 -0.17 -14.20 1.38
CA PHE A 800 -1.01 -13.24 0.67
C PHE A 800 -1.30 -13.64 -0.80
N TYR A 801 -0.69 -14.73 -1.28
CA TYR A 801 -0.76 -15.31 -2.62
C TYR A 801 -1.46 -16.68 -2.61
#